data_AF-A0A1J5X518-F1
#
_entry.id   AF-A0A1J5X518-F1
#
_cell.length_a   1.000
_cell.length_b   1.000
_cell.length_c   1.000
_cell.angle_alpha   90.00
_cell.angle_beta   90.00
_cell.angle_gamma   90.00
#
_symmetry.space_group_name_H-M   'P 1'
#
loop_
_entity.id
_entity.type
_entity.pdbx_description
1 polymer ?
#
loop_
_entity_poly.entity_id
_entity_poly.type
_entity_poly.pdbx_seq_one_letter_code
_entity_poly.pdbx_strand_id
1 'polypeptide(L)'
;MKEIETVSVCMRCGDKNRKAFLFPTCRMVHSFACEDCMPEILRDGGSACGFPSCINNNLLKETFGKTVEQHIREWIEINGAAVQPQTIDLLTLAIPELLTETILLNPKTVVTLENIALSDDLLFTLLKKTKVVVGENVSVFGNLRGEDCIRAGTDFEELCLLRPAYFPMIKNNTLFIENITRMPDSSIKLGKVKKLEPLLFAINILPKLKLHEEIEMEEFHLHAFGIEDIPEVIRAENNSIWLGRVKKLELERFSINILPKLKLHEENVMEEFCLWAYRTEYVSEAIRAENNNIWLGKVKKLELKLFAINILPKLKLHEENVMEKVCFDAYKPHHVSGILCAADNSIWLGKVKKLELNLFAINTLSKLVLHKENEMERFHLSAEKKEYVSEVMNAENNTIKLGKVKKLELSLFAINILPKLALHEENKMEEFVLKADREGYVSETMLAKNNTIWLGKVKKLELSLFAINTLSKLVLHKENEMERFHLSAEKKEYVSEVMNAENNTIKLGKVKKLELSLFAINILPKLDLHEENEMKEFILSAEKKEYVSGIILAENNSIKLGRVKKLELHGYSANVLSKLVLHEENEMERFHLSVEKEEYVSEIMNATNNSIWLGKVKRLELTGYSVNTLPKLLLHEENKMEKFLLGAEKEEHVSKAIRADKNSIKLGKVKKLELSLFGINILPKLALHEENEMGEFLLNTRKKEHVSEIISADNSSIWLRKVKKLELCGYAINILPKLAIHEDGEIEEFCLFTRIEEYVSEVMCEENNSIWLGKVKRLELSGYSVNILLKLRLHEENEMEELVLNAPNTGNVSEIEKTENNSINTRKLKNLKLWSHAINALPKLRGGNVIEELVIADVDMICCSKSVFSSDIDFCFWEIKKLKIENSAIDVLEIRKRQNCVLDRFEFVPREKESFSCLKIRHCLSRIDIGWIRQNGLFVPEELRQILKYTLVDEEGNEVAKKKTFFTW
;
A
#
# COMPACT_ATOMS: atom_id res chain seq x y z
N MET A 1 -7.52 -16.57 55.30
CA MET A 1 -7.65 -18.01 54.98
C MET A 1 -7.92 -18.12 53.48
N LYS A 2 -7.18 -19.02 52.81
CA LYS A 2 -6.92 -19.19 51.36
C LYS A 2 -8.06 -18.89 50.36
N GLU A 3 -7.65 -18.33 49.22
CA GLU A 3 -8.34 -18.25 47.93
C GLU A 3 -8.85 -19.61 47.41
N ILE A 4 -10.04 -19.60 46.81
CA ILE A 4 -10.31 -20.24 45.52
C ILE A 4 -11.14 -19.25 44.70
N GLU A 5 -10.54 -18.63 43.69
CA GLU A 5 -11.24 -17.96 42.59
C GLU A 5 -11.92 -19.03 41.72
N THR A 6 -13.24 -18.96 41.58
CA THR A 6 -13.95 -19.58 40.44
C THR A 6 -14.51 -18.48 39.58
N VAL A 7 -13.98 -18.35 38.36
CA VAL A 7 -14.48 -17.44 37.33
C VAL A 7 -15.89 -17.91 36.94
N SER A 8 -16.91 -17.24 37.45
CA SER A 8 -18.30 -17.52 37.13
C SER A 8 -18.63 -17.01 35.72
N VAL A 9 -19.02 -17.93 34.83
CA VAL A 9 -19.46 -17.68 33.45
C VAL A 9 -20.86 -18.22 33.25
N CYS A 10 -21.62 -17.62 32.32
CA CYS A 10 -22.88 -18.23 31.94
C CYS A 10 -22.62 -19.60 31.31
N MET A 11 -23.22 -20.66 31.87
CA MET A 11 -22.99 -22.04 31.42
C MET A 11 -23.45 -22.33 29.98
N ARG A 12 -24.35 -21.50 29.43
CA ARG A 12 -24.97 -21.74 28.11
C ARG A 12 -24.33 -20.91 27.00
N CYS A 13 -24.08 -19.61 27.23
CA CYS A 13 -23.45 -18.74 26.23
C CYS A 13 -21.95 -18.47 26.48
N GLY A 14 -21.41 -18.86 27.65
CA GLY A 14 -20.00 -18.69 27.98
C GLY A 14 -19.57 -17.26 28.34
N ASP A 15 -20.51 -16.32 28.49
CA ASP A 15 -20.20 -14.91 28.71
C ASP A 15 -19.52 -14.65 30.07
N LYS A 16 -18.49 -13.79 30.06
CA LYS A 16 -17.61 -13.38 31.18
C LYS A 16 -17.83 -11.92 31.62
N ASN A 17 -18.78 -11.21 31.00
CA ASN A 17 -18.90 -9.76 31.14
C ASN A 17 -19.36 -9.34 32.56
N ARG A 18 -18.53 -8.58 33.30
CA ARG A 18 -18.82 -8.10 34.67
C ARG A 18 -20.00 -7.10 34.79
N LYS A 19 -20.67 -6.75 33.68
CA LYS A 19 -21.84 -5.84 33.65
C LYS A 19 -23.19 -6.54 33.48
N ALA A 20 -23.20 -7.85 33.21
CA ALA A 20 -24.43 -8.65 33.21
C ALA A 20 -24.56 -9.41 34.54
N PHE A 21 -25.71 -9.32 35.21
CA PHE A 21 -25.95 -10.07 36.44
C PHE A 21 -26.04 -11.57 36.11
N LEU A 22 -25.15 -12.37 36.71
CA LEU A 22 -25.14 -13.82 36.59
C LEU A 22 -25.89 -14.43 37.77
N PHE A 23 -26.91 -15.25 37.47
CA PHE A 23 -27.76 -15.86 38.47
C PHE A 23 -27.34 -17.31 38.73
N PRO A 24 -27.18 -17.73 39.99
CA PRO A 24 -26.84 -19.11 40.31
C PRO A 24 -28.00 -20.04 39.95
N THR A 25 -27.67 -21.14 39.28
CA THR A 25 -28.66 -22.11 38.79
C THR A 25 -29.07 -23.15 39.84
N CYS A 26 -28.32 -23.25 40.94
CA CYS A 26 -28.61 -24.12 42.09
C CYS A 26 -28.20 -23.46 43.41
N ARG A 27 -28.80 -23.90 44.53
CA ARG A 27 -28.55 -23.32 45.89
C ARG A 27 -27.11 -23.45 46.38
N MET A 28 -26.36 -24.41 45.84
CA MET A 28 -24.95 -24.63 46.16
C MET A 28 -23.99 -23.86 45.24
N VAL A 29 -24.53 -23.08 44.29
CA VAL A 29 -23.78 -22.10 43.47
C VAL A 29 -22.71 -22.75 42.57
N HIS A 30 -22.99 -23.95 42.04
CA HIS A 30 -22.05 -24.68 41.16
C HIS A 30 -22.07 -24.22 39.68
N SER A 31 -23.12 -23.51 39.26
CA SER A 31 -23.32 -23.08 37.87
C SER A 31 -24.14 -21.79 37.84
N PHE A 32 -23.98 -20.99 36.77
CA PHE A 32 -24.61 -19.67 36.62
C PHE A 32 -25.21 -19.49 35.22
N ALA A 33 -26.27 -18.68 35.12
CA ALA A 33 -26.91 -18.28 33.87
C ALA A 33 -27.10 -16.76 33.78
N CYS A 34 -26.95 -16.17 32.59
CA CYS A 34 -27.31 -14.77 32.36
C CYS A 34 -28.82 -14.62 32.07
N GLU A 35 -29.34 -13.41 32.25
CA GLU A 35 -30.75 -13.05 32.08
C GLU A 35 -31.30 -13.50 30.71
N ASP A 36 -30.55 -13.28 29.63
CA ASP A 36 -30.99 -13.62 28.26
C ASP A 36 -31.09 -15.12 28.00
N CYS A 37 -30.30 -15.95 28.68
CA CYS A 37 -30.30 -17.40 28.50
C CYS A 37 -31.27 -18.15 29.42
N MET A 38 -31.80 -17.50 30.47
CA MET A 38 -32.72 -18.14 31.42
C MET A 38 -34.04 -18.64 30.81
N PRO A 39 -34.71 -17.93 29.88
CA PRO A 39 -35.98 -18.38 29.29
C PRO A 39 -35.86 -19.68 28.48
N GLU A 40 -34.69 -19.98 27.95
CA GLU A 40 -34.42 -21.26 27.26
C GLU A 40 -34.11 -22.38 28.25
N ILE A 41 -33.29 -22.13 29.27
CA ILE A 41 -32.96 -23.12 30.31
C ILE A 41 -34.21 -23.60 31.05
N LEU A 42 -35.17 -22.71 31.27
CA LEU A 42 -36.46 -23.03 31.90
C LEU A 42 -37.39 -23.84 30.97
N ARG A 43 -37.26 -23.68 29.65
CA ARG A 43 -38.02 -24.47 28.66
C ARG A 43 -37.52 -25.92 28.57
N ASP A 44 -36.23 -26.15 28.79
CA ASP A 44 -35.60 -27.48 28.75
C ASP A 44 -35.78 -28.30 30.05
N GLY A 45 -36.65 -27.84 30.97
CA GLY A 45 -37.03 -28.59 32.18
C GLY A 45 -36.42 -28.08 33.50
N GLY A 46 -35.49 -27.11 33.44
CA GLY A 46 -34.94 -26.39 34.61
C GLY A 46 -33.76 -27.05 35.33
N SER A 47 -33.24 -28.20 34.86
CA SER A 47 -32.06 -28.85 35.45
C SER A 47 -30.75 -28.33 34.82
N ALA A 48 -30.26 -27.20 35.31
CA ALA A 48 -29.03 -26.56 34.83
C ALA A 48 -27.76 -26.90 35.64
N CYS A 49 -27.83 -27.84 36.60
CA CYS A 49 -26.66 -28.23 37.40
C CYS A 49 -26.31 -29.70 37.15
N GLY A 50 -25.19 -29.95 36.45
CA GLY A 50 -24.70 -31.30 36.11
C GLY A 50 -24.01 -32.05 37.26
N PHE A 51 -24.00 -31.51 38.48
CA PHE A 51 -23.39 -32.16 39.65
C PHE A 51 -24.33 -33.22 40.23
N PRO A 52 -23.87 -34.46 40.53
CA PRO A 52 -24.74 -35.56 40.95
C PRO A 52 -25.60 -35.27 42.20
N SER A 53 -25.09 -34.44 43.12
CA SER A 53 -25.81 -34.03 44.35
C SER A 53 -26.90 -32.99 44.12
N CYS A 54 -27.00 -32.41 42.92
CA CYS A 54 -27.92 -31.31 42.58
C CYS A 54 -28.98 -31.71 41.54
N ILE A 55 -29.10 -32.99 41.20
CA ILE A 55 -29.99 -33.51 40.14
C ILE A 55 -31.48 -33.14 40.33
N ASN A 56 -31.92 -32.90 41.57
CA ASN A 56 -33.29 -32.48 41.90
C ASN A 56 -33.39 -31.03 42.42
N ASN A 57 -32.37 -30.20 42.19
CA ASN A 57 -32.37 -28.81 42.68
C ASN A 57 -33.15 -27.89 41.72
N ASN A 58 -34.34 -27.48 42.15
CA ASN A 58 -35.26 -26.67 41.35
C ASN A 58 -35.06 -25.16 41.51
N LEU A 59 -33.92 -24.66 42.01
CA LEU A 59 -33.76 -23.24 42.33
C LEU A 59 -34.16 -22.31 41.17
N LEU A 60 -33.68 -22.52 39.94
CA LEU A 60 -34.10 -21.71 38.79
C LEU A 60 -35.61 -21.74 38.54
N LYS A 61 -36.21 -22.92 38.67
CA LYS A 61 -37.65 -23.13 38.47
C LYS A 61 -38.50 -22.55 39.61
N GLU A 62 -37.99 -22.59 40.84
CA GLU A 62 -38.60 -21.98 42.03
C GLU A 62 -38.48 -20.45 42.02
N THR A 63 -37.35 -19.92 41.57
CA THR A 63 -37.04 -18.48 41.64
C THR A 63 -37.55 -17.72 40.41
N PHE A 64 -37.54 -18.34 39.23
CA PHE A 64 -37.90 -17.69 37.95
C PHE A 64 -38.97 -18.43 37.15
N GLY A 65 -39.42 -19.62 37.56
CA GLY A 65 -40.45 -20.40 36.86
C GLY A 65 -41.89 -19.91 37.03
N LYS A 66 -42.08 -18.76 37.68
CA LYS A 66 -43.39 -18.11 37.81
C LYS A 66 -43.58 -17.15 36.65
N THR A 67 -44.48 -17.46 35.71
CA THR A 67 -44.96 -16.48 34.72
C THR A 67 -45.53 -15.25 35.42
N VAL A 68 -45.55 -14.10 34.74
CA VAL A 68 -46.13 -12.85 35.26
C VAL A 68 -47.56 -13.08 35.77
N GLU A 69 -48.33 -13.96 35.12
CA GLU A 69 -49.66 -14.37 35.56
C GLU A 69 -49.68 -15.16 36.88
N GLN A 70 -48.61 -15.88 37.20
CA GLN A 70 -48.49 -16.63 38.46
C GLN A 70 -48.00 -15.74 39.60
N HIS A 71 -47.15 -14.74 39.33
CA HIS A 71 -46.87 -13.67 40.29
C HIS A 71 -48.11 -12.83 40.60
N ILE A 72 -48.97 -12.56 39.59
CA ILE A 72 -50.26 -11.91 39.81
C ILE A 72 -51.18 -12.79 40.67
N ARG A 73 -51.24 -14.11 40.43
CA ARG A 73 -52.05 -15.03 41.27
C ARG A 73 -51.53 -15.15 42.69
N GLU A 74 -50.22 -15.25 42.90
CA GLU A 74 -49.66 -15.34 44.25
C GLU A 74 -49.74 -14.01 45.02
N TRP A 75 -49.66 -12.86 44.33
CA TRP A 75 -49.91 -11.56 44.96
C TRP A 75 -51.39 -11.38 45.34
N ILE A 76 -52.31 -11.98 44.57
CA ILE A 76 -53.73 -12.07 44.89
C ILE A 76 -54.00 -13.07 46.04
N GLU A 77 -53.21 -14.14 46.17
CA GLU A 77 -53.38 -15.16 47.22
C GLU A 77 -52.70 -14.80 48.55
N ILE A 78 -51.61 -14.01 48.55
CA ILE A 78 -50.92 -13.57 49.79
C ILE A 78 -51.66 -12.42 50.48
N ASN A 79 -52.41 -11.60 49.73
CA ASN A 79 -53.27 -10.57 50.29
C ASN A 79 -54.73 -11.03 50.22
N GLY A 80 -55.19 -11.69 51.28
CA GLY A 80 -56.58 -12.16 51.44
C GLY A 80 -57.62 -11.04 51.44
N ALA A 81 -57.92 -10.54 50.24
CA ALA A 81 -59.17 -9.95 49.78
C ALA A 81 -58.99 -9.87 48.27
N ALA A 82 -59.77 -10.64 47.51
CA ALA A 82 -59.75 -10.59 46.05
C ALA A 82 -60.21 -9.21 45.57
N VAL A 83 -59.28 -8.25 45.50
CA VAL A 83 -59.47 -7.03 44.73
C VAL A 83 -59.23 -7.46 43.29
N GLN A 84 -60.30 -7.89 42.61
CA GLN A 84 -60.27 -7.86 41.16
C GLN A 84 -59.92 -6.42 40.76
N PRO A 85 -58.88 -6.21 39.94
CA PRO A 85 -58.57 -4.88 39.44
C PRO A 85 -59.85 -4.32 38.84
N GLN A 86 -60.34 -3.22 39.40
CA GLN A 86 -61.56 -2.61 38.89
C GLN A 86 -61.31 -2.20 37.44
N THR A 87 -62.11 -2.73 36.52
CA THR A 87 -62.15 -2.24 35.16
C THR A 87 -62.85 -0.89 35.18
N ILE A 88 -62.15 0.15 34.76
CA ILE A 88 -62.72 1.49 34.66
C ILE A 88 -62.92 1.86 33.19
N ASP A 89 -64.03 2.53 32.91
CA ASP A 89 -64.36 3.04 31.57
C ASP A 89 -63.75 4.43 31.32
N LEU A 90 -63.43 5.18 32.39
CA LEU A 90 -62.86 6.52 32.34
C LEU A 90 -61.77 6.69 33.41
N LEU A 91 -60.59 7.15 33.00
CA LEU A 91 -59.45 7.51 33.83
C LEU A 91 -59.02 8.93 33.46
N THR A 92 -58.93 9.84 34.44
CA THR A 92 -58.34 11.18 34.23
C THR A 92 -57.03 11.27 34.99
N LEU A 93 -55.93 11.46 34.28
CA LEU A 93 -54.60 11.65 34.82
C LEU A 93 -54.31 13.16 34.93
N ALA A 94 -55.08 13.86 35.77
CA ALA A 94 -54.79 15.23 36.20
C ALA A 94 -54.28 15.12 37.63
N ILE A 95 -52.95 15.22 37.83
CA ILE A 95 -52.19 14.93 39.07
C ILE A 95 -53.10 14.48 40.25
N PRO A 96 -53.47 13.18 40.34
CA PRO A 96 -54.27 12.69 41.44
C PRO A 96 -53.35 12.08 42.51
N GLU A 97 -53.48 12.57 43.74
CA GLU A 97 -52.96 11.86 44.92
C GLU A 97 -53.55 10.43 44.94
N LEU A 98 -52.66 9.45 44.78
CA LEU A 98 -52.79 8.05 45.22
C LEU A 98 -54.16 7.38 45.02
N LEU A 99 -54.37 6.78 43.85
CA LEU A 99 -55.17 5.54 43.78
C LEU A 99 -54.28 4.41 44.28
N THR A 100 -54.46 3.98 45.54
CA THR A 100 -53.73 2.84 46.13
C THR A 100 -54.21 1.47 45.62
N GLU A 101 -55.16 1.44 44.69
CA GLU A 101 -55.73 0.23 44.10
C GLU A 101 -55.19 -0.03 42.68
N THR A 102 -54.85 -1.28 42.37
CA THR A 102 -54.39 -1.68 41.03
C THR A 102 -55.56 -1.66 40.04
N ILE A 103 -55.46 -0.84 39.00
CA ILE A 103 -56.50 -0.67 37.98
C ILE A 103 -56.08 -1.34 36.67
N LEU A 104 -57.00 -2.05 36.02
CA LEU A 104 -56.78 -2.68 34.72
C LEU A 104 -57.31 -1.79 33.59
N LEU A 105 -56.39 -1.19 32.83
CA LEU A 105 -56.72 -0.43 31.63
C LEU A 105 -56.92 -1.35 30.43
N ASN A 106 -57.99 -1.12 29.69
CA ASN A 106 -58.35 -1.91 28.52
C ASN A 106 -58.70 -1.00 27.32
N PRO A 107 -58.90 -1.56 26.11
CA PRO A 107 -59.20 -0.75 24.91
C PRO A 107 -60.49 0.08 24.96
N LYS A 108 -61.40 -0.18 25.90
CA LYS A 108 -62.61 0.62 26.12
C LYS A 108 -62.37 1.77 27.11
N THR A 109 -61.35 1.66 27.95
CA THR A 109 -60.98 2.70 28.92
C THR A 109 -60.54 3.97 28.20
N VAL A 110 -61.17 5.09 28.54
CA VAL A 110 -60.79 6.43 28.10
C VAL A 110 -59.82 7.04 29.12
N VAL A 111 -58.64 7.46 28.69
CA VAL A 111 -57.60 8.08 29.48
C VAL A 111 -57.46 9.54 29.06
N THR A 112 -57.81 10.47 29.94
CA THR A 112 -57.66 11.91 29.73
C THR A 112 -56.35 12.39 30.32
N LEU A 113 -55.53 13.06 29.50
CA LEU A 113 -54.23 13.63 29.86
C LEU A 113 -54.35 15.15 29.90
N GLU A 114 -54.11 15.78 31.05
CA GLU A 114 -54.22 17.23 31.20
C GLU A 114 -53.26 17.71 32.29
N ASN A 115 -52.51 18.78 32.01
CA ASN A 115 -51.50 19.35 32.91
C ASN A 115 -50.52 18.31 33.45
N ILE A 116 -50.00 17.47 32.55
CA ILE A 116 -49.19 16.29 32.87
C ILE A 116 -48.02 16.13 31.91
N ALA A 117 -46.87 15.69 32.43
CA ALA A 117 -45.76 15.22 31.61
C ALA A 117 -45.59 13.71 31.79
N LEU A 118 -45.51 12.97 30.68
CA LEU A 118 -45.42 11.51 30.66
C LEU A 118 -44.09 11.03 30.10
N SER A 119 -43.63 9.88 30.56
CA SER A 119 -42.57 9.17 29.85
C SER A 119 -43.08 8.68 28.48
N ASP A 120 -42.20 8.66 27.49
CA ASP A 120 -42.42 8.12 26.16
C ASP A 120 -43.01 6.70 26.19
N ASP A 121 -42.41 5.79 26.96
CA ASP A 121 -42.87 4.41 27.14
C ASP A 121 -44.32 4.34 27.63
N LEU A 122 -44.68 5.19 28.60
CA LEU A 122 -46.02 5.24 29.15
C LEU A 122 -47.00 5.79 28.10
N LEU A 123 -46.68 6.92 27.46
CA LEU A 123 -47.52 7.50 26.41
C LEU A 123 -47.78 6.48 25.29
N PHE A 124 -46.75 5.88 24.71
CA PHE A 124 -46.93 4.90 23.63
C PHE A 124 -47.68 3.66 24.09
N THR A 125 -47.51 3.23 25.34
CA THR A 125 -48.29 2.12 25.90
C THR A 125 -49.78 2.47 26.01
N LEU A 126 -50.11 3.67 26.51
CA LEU A 126 -51.49 4.17 26.58
C LEU A 126 -52.10 4.28 25.18
N LEU A 127 -51.39 4.88 24.23
CA LEU A 127 -51.84 5.03 22.84
C LEU A 127 -52.14 3.68 22.16
N LYS A 128 -51.38 2.62 22.50
CA LYS A 128 -51.57 1.28 21.94
C LYS A 128 -52.71 0.47 22.58
N LYS A 129 -53.08 0.77 23.84
CA LYS A 129 -53.91 -0.11 24.68
C LYS A 129 -55.21 0.52 25.20
N THR A 130 -55.35 1.85 25.14
CA THR A 130 -56.49 2.60 25.69
C THR A 130 -56.95 3.67 24.71
N LYS A 131 -58.12 4.27 24.93
CA LYS A 131 -58.54 5.48 24.20
C LYS A 131 -57.95 6.70 24.90
N VAL A 132 -57.20 7.55 24.20
CA VAL A 132 -56.50 8.69 24.82
C VAL A 132 -57.11 10.01 24.37
N VAL A 133 -57.40 10.89 25.32
CA VAL A 133 -57.84 12.27 25.10
C VAL A 133 -56.75 13.20 25.64
N VAL A 134 -56.23 14.08 24.79
CA VAL A 134 -55.18 15.06 25.15
C VAL A 134 -55.85 16.41 25.40
N GLY A 135 -55.75 16.90 26.63
CA GLY A 135 -56.18 18.22 27.08
C GLY A 135 -55.04 19.23 27.07
N GLU A 136 -55.08 20.22 27.96
CA GLU A 136 -54.09 21.29 28.01
C GLU A 136 -52.75 20.84 28.62
N ASN A 137 -51.65 21.47 28.18
CA ASN A 137 -50.32 21.34 28.79
C ASN A 137 -49.81 19.89 28.97
N VAL A 138 -49.97 19.05 27.94
CA VAL A 138 -49.43 17.68 27.92
C VAL A 138 -48.02 17.67 27.33
N SER A 139 -47.10 16.98 28.00
CA SER A 139 -45.69 16.94 27.60
C SER A 139 -45.10 15.52 27.66
N VAL A 140 -44.02 15.29 26.92
CA VAL A 140 -43.34 13.97 26.87
C VAL A 140 -41.85 14.09 27.15
N PHE A 141 -41.34 13.16 27.95
CA PHE A 141 -39.91 13.01 28.27
C PHE A 141 -39.45 11.55 28.13
N GLY A 142 -38.15 11.29 28.09
CA GLY A 142 -37.60 9.94 27.96
C GLY A 142 -37.60 9.14 29.27
N ASN A 143 -37.90 7.84 29.20
CA ASN A 143 -37.95 6.94 30.36
C ASN A 143 -36.58 6.33 30.76
N LEU A 144 -36.41 5.99 32.05
CA LEU A 144 -35.39 5.05 32.54
C LEU A 144 -36.05 4.02 33.47
N ARG A 145 -35.62 2.76 33.38
CA ARG A 145 -36.10 1.68 34.27
C ARG A 145 -36.01 2.11 35.74
N GLY A 146 -37.16 2.17 36.41
CA GLY A 146 -37.30 2.46 37.84
C GLY A 146 -37.57 3.92 38.20
N GLU A 147 -37.68 4.82 37.22
CA GLU A 147 -38.08 6.22 37.45
C GLU A 147 -39.59 6.43 37.36
N ASP A 148 -40.08 7.50 37.98
CA ASP A 148 -41.47 7.91 37.85
C ASP A 148 -41.76 8.33 36.40
N CYS A 149 -42.80 7.72 35.84
CA CYS A 149 -43.25 7.91 34.46
C CYS A 149 -44.23 9.08 34.32
N ILE A 150 -44.64 9.72 35.42
CA ILE A 150 -45.61 10.81 35.47
C ILE A 150 -45.01 11.99 36.24
N ARG A 151 -45.20 13.20 35.72
CA ARG A 151 -44.81 14.46 36.39
C ARG A 151 -45.90 15.52 36.20
N ALA A 152 -45.86 16.56 37.04
CA ALA A 152 -46.71 17.73 36.85
C ALA A 152 -46.44 18.39 35.49
N GLY A 153 -47.48 18.96 34.87
CA GLY A 153 -47.40 19.61 33.56
C GLY A 153 -46.25 20.62 33.49
N THR A 154 -45.25 20.29 32.68
CA THR A 154 -43.95 20.94 32.62
C THR A 154 -43.89 21.97 31.49
N ASP A 155 -43.22 23.10 31.68
CA ASP A 155 -42.93 24.04 30.60
C ASP A 155 -41.73 23.59 29.75
N PHE A 156 -41.40 24.32 28.67
CA PHE A 156 -40.31 23.94 27.78
C PHE A 156 -38.94 24.00 28.46
N GLU A 157 -38.70 24.96 29.35
CA GLU A 157 -37.41 25.12 30.02
C GLU A 157 -37.12 23.93 30.93
N GLU A 158 -38.11 23.50 31.71
CA GLU A 158 -37.99 22.35 32.60
C GLU A 158 -37.99 21.02 31.80
N LEU A 159 -38.75 20.90 30.70
CA LEU A 159 -38.68 19.73 29.80
C LEU A 159 -37.31 19.56 29.14
N CYS A 160 -36.61 20.66 28.84
CA CYS A 160 -35.27 20.63 28.28
C CYS A 160 -34.21 20.09 29.26
N LEU A 161 -34.50 20.06 30.56
CA LEU A 161 -33.66 19.43 31.58
C LEU A 161 -33.89 17.92 31.70
N LEU A 162 -34.97 17.40 31.11
CA LEU A 162 -35.32 15.98 31.15
C LEU A 162 -34.65 15.21 29.99
N ARG A 163 -34.71 13.87 30.09
CA ARG A 163 -34.14 12.98 29.07
C ARG A 163 -34.91 13.13 27.74
N PRO A 164 -34.22 13.04 26.59
CA PRO A 164 -34.88 12.99 25.29
C PRO A 164 -35.81 11.77 25.16
N ALA A 165 -36.99 11.99 24.60
CA ALA A 165 -37.95 10.93 24.29
C ALA A 165 -37.49 10.05 23.12
N TYR A 166 -37.80 8.76 23.20
CA TYR A 166 -37.58 7.73 22.19
C TYR A 166 -38.90 7.26 21.60
N PHE A 167 -38.92 7.04 20.28
CA PHE A 167 -40.12 6.67 19.54
C PHE A 167 -40.04 5.20 19.14
N PRO A 168 -40.86 4.31 19.72
CA PRO A 168 -40.80 2.89 19.39
C PRO A 168 -41.36 2.63 17.99
N MET A 169 -40.90 1.56 17.35
CA MET A 169 -41.50 1.09 16.10
C MET A 169 -42.95 0.61 16.37
N ILE A 170 -43.92 1.27 15.74
CA ILE A 170 -45.34 0.91 15.86
C ILE A 170 -45.77 0.17 14.59
N LYS A 171 -46.07 -1.13 14.72
CA LYS A 171 -46.76 -1.91 13.68
C LYS A 171 -48.25 -1.52 13.64
N ASN A 172 -48.96 -1.93 12.59
CA ASN A 172 -50.38 -1.62 12.40
C ASN A 172 -51.20 -1.88 13.68
N ASN A 173 -51.61 -0.79 14.33
CA ASN A 173 -52.42 -0.79 15.55
C ASN A 173 -53.57 0.20 15.34
N THR A 174 -54.78 -0.32 15.14
CA THR A 174 -55.98 0.47 14.86
C THR A 174 -56.27 1.48 15.97
N LEU A 175 -56.09 1.09 17.23
CA LEU A 175 -56.36 1.96 18.38
C LEU A 175 -55.36 3.11 18.47
N PHE A 176 -54.09 2.85 18.17
CA PHE A 176 -53.07 3.89 18.09
C PHE A 176 -53.44 4.95 17.05
N ILE A 177 -53.82 4.54 15.83
CA ILE A 177 -54.19 5.48 14.76
C ILE A 177 -55.48 6.24 15.09
N GLU A 178 -56.50 5.58 15.66
CA GLU A 178 -57.72 6.25 16.15
C GLU A 178 -57.38 7.35 17.17
N ASN A 179 -56.49 7.05 18.12
CA ASN A 179 -56.03 8.01 19.12
C ASN A 179 -55.32 9.20 18.46
N ILE A 180 -54.33 8.95 17.60
CA ILE A 180 -53.60 10.03 16.92
C ILE A 180 -54.55 10.91 16.09
N THR A 181 -55.49 10.30 15.35
CA THR A 181 -56.45 11.03 14.51
C THR A 181 -57.32 12.00 15.33
N ARG A 182 -57.69 11.62 16.56
CA ARG A 182 -58.52 12.43 17.46
C ARG A 182 -57.75 13.54 18.17
N MET A 183 -56.42 13.48 18.20
CA MET A 183 -55.59 14.44 18.92
C MET A 183 -55.48 15.76 18.15
N PRO A 184 -55.58 16.92 18.84
CA PRO A 184 -55.28 18.20 18.21
C PRO A 184 -53.82 18.29 17.76
N ASP A 185 -53.55 19.01 16.68
CA ASP A 185 -52.18 19.29 16.23
C ASP A 185 -51.44 20.15 17.25
N SER A 186 -50.11 19.99 17.34
CA SER A 186 -49.27 20.71 18.29
C SER A 186 -49.72 20.63 19.76
N SER A 187 -50.42 19.56 20.15
CA SER A 187 -50.98 19.37 21.50
C SER A 187 -50.00 18.74 22.50
N ILE A 188 -48.93 18.10 22.02
CA ILE A 188 -47.95 17.40 22.86
C ILE A 188 -46.63 18.14 22.81
N LYS A 189 -46.22 18.76 23.93
CA LYS A 189 -44.90 19.40 24.03
C LYS A 189 -43.80 18.34 24.11
N LEU A 190 -42.76 18.53 23.31
CA LEU A 190 -41.57 17.69 23.37
C LEU A 190 -40.38 18.56 23.77
N GLY A 191 -39.65 18.10 24.79
CA GLY A 191 -38.43 18.76 25.26
C GLY A 191 -37.26 18.61 24.29
N LYS A 192 -36.03 18.54 24.84
CA LYS A 192 -34.82 18.40 24.02
C LYS A 192 -34.80 17.06 23.28
N VAL A 193 -34.72 17.09 21.95
CA VAL A 193 -34.61 15.88 21.11
C VAL A 193 -33.29 15.87 20.39
N LYS A 194 -32.46 14.87 20.70
CA LYS A 194 -31.19 14.66 20.01
C LYS A 194 -31.39 13.97 18.66
N LYS A 195 -32.20 12.92 18.64
CA LYS A 195 -32.52 12.12 17.44
C LYS A 195 -34.02 11.80 17.44
N LEU A 196 -34.67 11.99 16.29
CA LEU A 196 -36.09 11.68 16.09
C LEU A 196 -36.23 10.69 14.93
N GLU A 197 -36.57 9.45 15.25
CA GLU A 197 -36.69 8.35 14.29
C GLU A 197 -38.01 7.56 14.48
N PRO A 198 -39.19 8.18 14.27
CA PRO A 198 -40.43 7.44 14.27
C PRO A 198 -40.49 6.55 13.02
N LEU A 199 -40.71 5.25 13.24
CA LEU A 199 -40.78 4.23 12.19
C LEU A 199 -42.23 3.79 11.96
N LEU A 200 -42.62 3.56 10.70
CA LEU A 200 -43.95 3.07 10.32
C LEU A 200 -45.08 4.00 10.82
N PHE A 201 -46.14 3.44 11.41
CA PHE A 201 -47.31 4.17 11.89
C PHE A 201 -46.98 5.22 12.96
N ALA A 202 -45.83 5.12 13.65
CA ALA A 202 -45.39 6.10 14.63
C ALA A 202 -45.18 7.49 14.01
N ILE A 203 -44.91 7.56 12.70
CA ILE A 203 -44.70 8.83 11.98
C ILE A 203 -45.92 9.77 12.08
N ASN A 204 -47.13 9.22 12.21
CA ASN A 204 -48.36 10.02 12.34
C ASN A 204 -48.44 10.88 13.59
N ILE A 205 -47.57 10.68 14.57
CA ILE A 205 -47.50 11.54 15.75
C ILE A 205 -46.90 12.92 15.43
N LEU A 206 -46.13 13.07 14.34
CA LEU A 206 -45.38 14.29 14.04
C LEU A 206 -46.23 15.58 14.06
N PRO A 207 -47.43 15.66 13.44
CA PRO A 207 -48.27 16.87 13.48
C PRO A 207 -48.76 17.20 14.91
N LYS A 208 -48.77 16.22 15.82
CA LYS A 208 -49.24 16.37 17.20
C LYS A 208 -48.16 16.91 18.12
N LEU A 209 -46.90 16.87 17.70
CA LEU A 209 -45.76 17.33 18.48
C LEU A 209 -45.59 18.84 18.35
N LYS A 210 -45.30 19.50 19.47
CA LYS A 210 -44.87 20.89 19.56
C LYS A 210 -43.44 20.93 20.09
N LEU A 211 -42.49 21.25 19.22
CA LEU A 211 -41.08 21.41 19.59
C LEU A 211 -40.79 22.84 20.04
N HIS A 212 -39.77 23.01 20.88
CA HIS A 212 -39.26 24.33 21.26
C HIS A 212 -38.66 25.09 20.05
N GLU A 213 -38.72 26.42 20.07
CA GLU A 213 -38.22 27.27 18.96
C GLU A 213 -36.71 27.14 18.76
N GLU A 214 -35.96 26.96 19.85
CA GLU A 214 -34.49 26.83 19.85
C GLU A 214 -33.99 25.38 19.74
N ILE A 215 -34.84 24.44 19.29
CA ILE A 215 -34.42 23.04 19.19
C ILE A 215 -33.34 22.83 18.12
N GLU A 216 -32.26 22.16 18.50
CA GLU A 216 -31.19 21.70 17.60
C GLU A 216 -31.11 20.17 17.65
N MET A 217 -31.58 19.53 16.58
CA MET A 217 -31.65 18.09 16.43
C MET A 217 -30.43 17.58 15.64
N GLU A 218 -29.78 16.53 16.13
CA GLU A 218 -28.66 15.91 15.41
C GLU A 218 -29.13 15.06 14.23
N GLU A 219 -30.25 14.36 14.36
CA GLU A 219 -30.72 13.42 13.33
C GLU A 219 -32.25 13.31 13.29
N PHE A 220 -32.80 13.47 12.09
CA PHE A 220 -34.19 13.24 11.76
C PHE A 220 -34.26 12.21 10.63
N HIS A 221 -34.69 10.98 10.95
CA HIS A 221 -34.73 9.88 10.00
C HIS A 221 -36.13 9.26 9.95
N LEU A 222 -36.74 9.22 8.76
CA LEU A 222 -38.08 8.64 8.59
C LEU A 222 -38.10 7.55 7.53
N HIS A 223 -38.75 6.44 7.87
CA HIS A 223 -38.95 5.28 6.99
C HIS A 223 -40.42 4.86 6.94
N ALA A 224 -41.04 4.98 5.76
CA ALA A 224 -42.44 4.56 5.53
C ALA A 224 -42.54 3.63 4.31
N PHE A 225 -43.16 2.45 4.48
CA PHE A 225 -43.32 1.46 3.42
C PHE A 225 -44.55 1.73 2.55
N GLY A 226 -45.57 2.35 3.13
CA GLY A 226 -46.86 2.66 2.52
C GLY A 226 -47.34 4.08 2.78
N ILE A 227 -48.31 4.55 1.99
CA ILE A 227 -49.02 5.82 2.28
C ILE A 227 -49.91 5.66 3.52
N GLU A 228 -50.37 4.45 3.77
CA GLU A 228 -51.10 4.01 4.96
C GLU A 228 -50.28 4.12 6.25
N ASP A 229 -48.95 4.20 6.17
CA ASP A 229 -48.09 4.44 7.34
C ASP A 229 -48.10 5.92 7.75
N ILE A 230 -48.52 6.85 6.88
CA ILE A 230 -48.42 8.31 7.09
C ILE A 230 -49.73 9.12 6.80
N PRO A 231 -50.95 8.57 6.99
CA PRO A 231 -52.19 9.24 6.59
C PRO A 231 -52.42 10.59 7.28
N GLU A 232 -52.01 10.74 8.55
CA GLU A 232 -52.21 11.97 9.30
C GLU A 232 -51.23 13.05 8.85
N VAL A 233 -49.98 12.67 8.59
CA VAL A 233 -48.95 13.63 8.17
C VAL A 233 -49.24 14.20 6.78
N ILE A 234 -49.74 13.37 5.86
CA ILE A 234 -50.10 13.82 4.52
C ILE A 234 -51.28 14.81 4.53
N ARG A 235 -52.21 14.68 5.48
CA ARG A 235 -53.35 15.60 5.65
C ARG A 235 -52.94 16.96 6.23
N ALA A 236 -51.78 17.05 6.87
CA ALA A 236 -51.30 18.29 7.45
C ALA A 236 -51.10 19.38 6.37
N GLU A 237 -51.25 20.64 6.77
CA GLU A 237 -50.95 21.78 5.90
C GLU A 237 -49.45 21.85 5.58
N ASN A 238 -49.09 22.43 4.43
CA ASN A 238 -47.68 22.62 4.07
C ASN A 238 -47.00 23.57 5.06
N ASN A 239 -45.74 23.31 5.39
CA ASN A 239 -44.99 24.08 6.39
C ASN A 239 -45.63 24.14 7.79
N SER A 240 -46.52 23.20 8.15
CA SER A 240 -47.17 23.16 9.47
C SER A 240 -46.36 22.45 10.55
N ILE A 241 -45.47 21.53 10.17
CA ILE A 241 -44.71 20.69 11.11
C ILE A 241 -43.36 21.33 11.39
N TRP A 242 -43.23 22.04 12.50
CA TRP A 242 -41.99 22.69 12.93
C TRP A 242 -40.95 21.67 13.45
N LEU A 243 -39.78 21.63 12.82
CA LEU A 243 -38.65 20.78 13.22
C LEU A 243 -37.48 21.54 13.88
N GLY A 244 -37.49 22.87 13.84
CA GLY A 244 -36.38 23.70 14.31
C GLY A 244 -35.12 23.55 13.45
N ARG A 245 -33.94 23.47 14.08
CA ARG A 245 -32.65 23.24 13.40
C ARG A 245 -32.34 21.74 13.36
N VAL A 246 -31.97 21.22 12.20
CA VAL A 246 -31.70 19.79 11.97
C VAL A 246 -30.35 19.63 11.29
N LYS A 247 -29.44 18.88 11.90
CA LYS A 247 -28.11 18.58 11.31
C LYS A 247 -28.18 17.52 10.23
N LYS A 248 -28.95 16.44 10.42
CA LYS A 248 -29.09 15.37 9.43
C LYS A 248 -30.55 15.06 9.19
N LEU A 249 -30.97 15.09 7.93
CA LEU A 249 -32.34 14.80 7.53
C LEU A 249 -32.33 13.72 6.45
N GLU A 250 -32.84 12.54 6.78
CA GLU A 250 -32.92 11.39 5.90
C GLU A 250 -34.36 10.90 5.75
N LEU A 251 -34.86 10.86 4.50
CA LEU A 251 -36.20 10.36 4.20
C LEU A 251 -36.11 9.25 3.13
N GLU A 252 -36.64 8.09 3.48
CA GLU A 252 -36.74 6.96 2.56
C GLU A 252 -38.20 6.64 2.18
N ARG A 253 -38.41 6.33 0.90
CA ARG A 253 -39.69 5.83 0.37
C ARG A 253 -40.82 6.82 0.62
N PHE A 254 -41.98 6.40 1.14
CA PHE A 254 -43.14 7.29 1.28
C PHE A 254 -42.92 8.44 2.26
N SER A 255 -41.92 8.37 3.16
CA SER A 255 -41.64 9.48 4.08
C SER A 255 -41.18 10.74 3.35
N ILE A 256 -40.67 10.62 2.13
CA ILE A 256 -40.28 11.76 1.30
C ILE A 256 -41.48 12.68 0.99
N ASN A 257 -42.69 12.13 0.89
CA ASN A 257 -43.92 12.90 0.68
C ASN A 257 -44.28 13.82 1.87
N ILE A 258 -43.63 13.64 3.03
CA ILE A 258 -43.79 14.51 4.20
C ILE A 258 -43.00 15.81 4.03
N LEU A 259 -41.98 15.83 3.16
CA LEU A 259 -41.05 16.95 3.04
C LEU A 259 -41.73 18.34 2.88
N PRO A 260 -42.78 18.54 2.05
CA PRO A 260 -43.48 19.82 1.95
C PRO A 260 -44.23 20.26 3.22
N LYS A 261 -44.46 19.33 4.15
CA LYS A 261 -45.16 19.56 5.43
C LYS A 261 -44.20 20.07 6.51
N LEU A 262 -42.91 19.80 6.35
CA LEU A 262 -41.87 20.14 7.31
C LEU A 262 -41.47 21.62 7.18
N LYS A 263 -41.30 22.29 8.33
CA LYS A 263 -40.79 23.65 8.45
C LYS A 263 -39.51 23.64 9.28
N LEU A 264 -38.40 24.02 8.66
CA LEU A 264 -37.11 24.21 9.32
C LEU A 264 -36.92 25.68 9.72
N HIS A 265 -36.04 25.90 10.68
CA HIS A 265 -35.62 27.24 11.07
C HIS A 265 -34.94 27.98 9.88
N GLU A 266 -35.13 29.30 9.78
CA GLU A 266 -34.58 30.10 8.66
C GLU A 266 -33.06 29.98 8.57
N GLU A 267 -32.37 30.09 9.71
CA GLU A 267 -30.92 29.92 9.82
C GLU A 267 -30.44 28.46 9.95
N ASN A 268 -31.20 27.47 9.46
CA ASN A 268 -30.80 26.08 9.55
C ASN A 268 -29.48 25.82 8.79
N VAL A 269 -28.55 25.11 9.44
CA VAL A 269 -27.28 24.67 8.85
C VAL A 269 -27.20 23.14 8.98
N MET A 270 -27.52 22.46 7.89
CA MET A 270 -27.59 21.01 7.81
C MET A 270 -26.25 20.42 7.35
N GLU A 271 -25.79 19.39 8.04
CA GLU A 271 -24.64 18.58 7.66
C GLU A 271 -24.97 17.63 6.50
N GLU A 272 -26.17 17.06 6.47
CA GLU A 272 -26.55 16.02 5.51
C GLU A 272 -28.05 16.00 5.21
N PHE A 273 -28.40 16.00 3.92
CA PHE A 273 -29.76 15.84 3.41
C PHE A 273 -29.79 14.69 2.40
N CYS A 274 -30.49 13.62 2.74
CA CYS A 274 -30.51 12.36 1.98
C CYS A 274 -31.95 11.93 1.66
N LEU A 275 -32.24 11.71 0.37
CA LEU A 275 -33.55 11.20 -0.08
C LEU A 275 -33.38 9.97 -0.98
N TRP A 276 -34.14 8.91 -0.71
CA TRP A 276 -34.12 7.68 -1.51
C TRP A 276 -35.52 7.18 -1.90
N ALA A 277 -35.84 7.24 -3.20
CA ALA A 277 -37.15 6.83 -3.72
C ALA A 277 -37.06 5.88 -4.93
N TYR A 278 -37.32 4.59 -4.76
CA TYR A 278 -37.29 3.62 -5.87
C TYR A 278 -38.60 3.54 -6.70
N ARG A 279 -39.66 4.27 -6.33
CA ARG A 279 -40.89 4.40 -7.12
C ARG A 279 -41.40 5.85 -7.14
N THR A 280 -42.16 6.20 -8.18
CA THR A 280 -42.79 7.54 -8.32
C THR A 280 -43.75 7.85 -7.18
N GLU A 281 -44.49 6.87 -6.66
CA GLU A 281 -45.53 7.13 -5.64
C GLU A 281 -44.92 7.72 -4.35
N TYR A 282 -43.67 7.38 -4.06
CA TYR A 282 -42.91 7.86 -2.90
C TYR A 282 -42.60 9.35 -2.90
N VAL A 283 -42.66 9.99 -4.07
CA VAL A 283 -42.35 11.41 -4.25
C VAL A 283 -43.53 12.19 -4.83
N SER A 284 -44.69 11.54 -5.01
CA SER A 284 -45.84 12.07 -5.71
C SER A 284 -46.39 13.36 -5.09
N GLU A 285 -46.39 13.48 -3.76
CA GLU A 285 -46.82 14.69 -3.05
C GLU A 285 -45.70 15.74 -3.04
N ALA A 286 -44.45 15.32 -2.83
CA ALA A 286 -43.31 16.23 -2.83
C ALA A 286 -43.12 16.96 -4.17
N ILE A 287 -43.35 16.28 -5.30
CA ILE A 287 -43.24 16.87 -6.64
C ILE A 287 -44.38 17.84 -6.95
N ARG A 288 -45.55 17.72 -6.29
CA ARG A 288 -46.67 18.66 -6.47
C ARG A 288 -46.44 20.02 -5.82
N ALA A 289 -45.50 20.12 -4.88
CA ALA A 289 -45.12 21.38 -4.29
C ALA A 289 -44.69 22.39 -5.36
N GLU A 290 -44.89 23.69 -5.09
CA GLU A 290 -44.36 24.75 -5.94
C GLU A 290 -42.83 24.72 -5.97
N ASN A 291 -42.22 25.16 -7.08
CA ASN A 291 -40.76 25.22 -7.20
C ASN A 291 -40.18 26.20 -6.16
N ASN A 292 -39.02 25.87 -5.60
CA ASN A 292 -38.37 26.66 -4.55
C ASN A 292 -39.22 26.91 -3.29
N ASN A 293 -40.18 26.04 -2.96
CA ASN A 293 -41.06 26.23 -1.80
C ASN A 293 -40.60 25.45 -0.55
N ILE A 294 -39.68 24.49 -0.70
CA ILE A 294 -39.18 23.67 0.41
C ILE A 294 -37.86 24.26 0.92
N TRP A 295 -37.90 25.04 2.00
CA TRP A 295 -36.70 25.67 2.58
C TRP A 295 -35.84 24.67 3.36
N LEU A 296 -34.57 24.51 2.98
CA LEU A 296 -33.59 23.66 3.69
C LEU A 296 -32.55 24.45 4.51
N GLY A 297 -32.40 25.75 4.24
CA GLY A 297 -31.31 26.56 4.78
C GLY A 297 -29.97 26.32 4.06
N LYS A 298 -28.87 26.26 4.82
CA LYS A 298 -27.54 25.88 4.34
C LYS A 298 -27.37 24.36 4.46
N VAL A 299 -26.86 23.69 3.44
CA VAL A 299 -26.69 22.22 3.41
C VAL A 299 -25.26 21.91 3.00
N LYS A 300 -24.55 21.10 3.79
CA LYS A 300 -23.18 20.66 3.47
C LYS A 300 -23.16 19.48 2.49
N LYS A 301 -24.01 18.46 2.68
CA LYS A 301 -24.08 17.28 1.81
C LYS A 301 -25.51 17.06 1.31
N LEU A 302 -25.66 16.94 0.00
CA LEU A 302 -26.93 16.70 -0.68
C LEU A 302 -26.86 15.41 -1.50
N GLU A 303 -27.63 14.39 -1.12
CA GLU A 303 -27.69 13.10 -1.79
C GLU A 303 -29.12 12.75 -2.20
N LEU A 304 -29.36 12.64 -3.51
CA LEU A 304 -30.66 12.30 -4.07
C LEU A 304 -30.54 11.06 -4.95
N LYS A 305 -31.27 10.00 -4.61
CA LYS A 305 -31.25 8.74 -5.35
C LYS A 305 -32.58 8.45 -6.03
N LEU A 306 -32.51 8.00 -7.28
CA LEU A 306 -33.63 7.52 -8.08
C LEU A 306 -34.69 8.62 -8.25
N PHE A 307 -35.98 8.33 -8.03
CA PHE A 307 -37.06 9.30 -8.21
C PHE A 307 -36.96 10.53 -7.28
N ALA A 308 -36.15 10.48 -6.23
CA ALA A 308 -35.95 11.61 -5.33
C ALA A 308 -35.27 12.81 -6.01
N ILE A 309 -34.54 12.58 -7.11
CA ILE A 309 -33.92 13.65 -7.89
C ILE A 309 -34.97 14.62 -8.45
N ASN A 310 -36.17 14.15 -8.76
CA ASN A 310 -37.27 14.99 -9.25
C ASN A 310 -37.77 16.02 -8.23
N ILE A 311 -37.37 15.92 -6.96
CA ILE A 311 -37.69 16.89 -5.91
C ILE A 311 -36.75 18.09 -5.95
N LEU A 312 -35.58 17.97 -6.58
CA LEU A 312 -34.56 19.03 -6.57
C LEU A 312 -35.09 20.42 -6.98
N PRO A 313 -35.94 20.59 -8.03
CA PRO A 313 -36.52 21.91 -8.37
C PRO A 313 -37.43 22.51 -7.29
N LYS A 314 -37.85 21.71 -6.31
CA LYS A 314 -38.75 22.10 -5.21
C LYS A 314 -37.98 22.61 -4.00
N LEU A 315 -36.70 22.24 -3.89
CA LEU A 315 -35.82 22.61 -2.79
C LEU A 315 -35.33 24.05 -2.97
N LYS A 316 -35.37 24.82 -1.89
CA LYS A 316 -34.80 26.16 -1.79
C LYS A 316 -33.65 26.15 -0.79
N LEU A 317 -32.47 26.51 -1.28
CA LEU A 317 -31.25 26.64 -0.51
C LEU A 317 -30.94 28.10 -0.26
N HIS A 318 -30.23 28.38 0.82
CA HIS A 318 -29.73 29.72 1.11
C HIS A 318 -28.76 30.21 0.00
N GLU A 319 -28.79 31.49 -0.35
CA GLU A 319 -27.98 32.04 -1.47
C GLU A 319 -26.47 31.84 -1.26
N GLU A 320 -26.00 32.04 -0.03
CA GLU A 320 -24.61 31.81 0.40
C GLU A 320 -24.25 30.34 0.69
N ASN A 321 -25.02 29.36 0.20
CA ASN A 321 -24.75 27.97 0.53
C ASN A 321 -23.41 27.48 -0.05
N VAL A 322 -22.64 26.76 0.77
CA VAL A 322 -21.36 26.14 0.40
C VAL A 322 -21.43 24.65 0.75
N MET A 323 -21.57 23.81 -0.28
CA MET A 323 -21.66 22.36 -0.16
C MET A 323 -20.29 21.69 -0.22
N GLU A 324 -20.10 20.71 0.66
CA GLU A 324 -18.99 19.75 0.61
C GLU A 324 -19.20 18.68 -0.47
N LYS A 325 -20.44 18.22 -0.68
CA LYS A 325 -20.76 17.16 -1.65
C LYS A 325 -22.19 17.25 -2.18
N VAL A 326 -22.34 17.04 -3.49
CA VAL A 326 -23.60 16.77 -4.19
C VAL A 326 -23.46 15.45 -4.93
N CYS A 327 -24.40 14.52 -4.70
CA CYS A 327 -24.38 13.18 -5.30
C CYS A 327 -25.78 12.79 -5.81
N PHE A 328 -25.91 12.57 -7.11
CA PHE A 328 -27.15 12.10 -7.73
C PHE A 328 -26.92 10.79 -8.49
N ASP A 329 -27.80 9.81 -8.27
CA ASP A 329 -27.76 8.50 -8.94
C ASP A 329 -29.15 8.13 -9.50
N ALA A 330 -29.22 7.88 -10.81
CA ALA A 330 -30.44 7.46 -11.49
C ALA A 330 -30.21 6.35 -12.53
N TYR A 331 -30.73 5.16 -12.26
CA TYR A 331 -30.63 4.02 -13.19
C TYR A 331 -31.56 4.06 -14.42
N LYS A 332 -32.61 4.89 -14.43
CA LYS A 332 -33.65 4.91 -15.49
C LYS A 332 -34.04 6.34 -15.86
N PRO A 333 -34.53 6.60 -17.10
CA PRO A 333 -34.86 7.96 -17.53
C PRO A 333 -35.97 8.60 -16.70
N HIS A 334 -36.98 7.82 -16.31
CA HIS A 334 -38.09 8.32 -15.49
C HIS A 334 -37.70 8.70 -14.05
N HIS A 335 -36.51 8.31 -13.57
CA HIS A 335 -36.01 8.81 -12.28
C HIS A 335 -35.70 10.32 -12.33
N VAL A 336 -35.44 10.87 -13.52
CA VAL A 336 -35.11 12.29 -13.72
C VAL A 336 -36.13 13.03 -14.59
N SER A 337 -37.21 12.39 -15.03
CA SER A 337 -38.16 13.03 -15.96
C SER A 337 -38.82 14.29 -15.41
N GLY A 338 -39.04 14.37 -14.09
CA GLY A 338 -39.62 15.55 -13.44
C GLY A 338 -38.68 16.75 -13.45
N ILE A 339 -37.38 16.54 -13.18
CA ILE A 339 -36.38 17.61 -13.23
C ILE A 339 -36.07 18.06 -14.66
N LEU A 340 -36.16 17.18 -15.66
CA LEU A 340 -35.91 17.55 -17.05
C LEU A 340 -36.92 18.55 -17.62
N CYS A 341 -38.14 18.61 -17.05
CA CYS A 341 -39.13 19.63 -17.36
C CYS A 341 -38.78 21.02 -16.83
N ALA A 342 -37.79 21.15 -15.95
CA ALA A 342 -37.32 22.46 -15.48
C ALA A 342 -36.59 23.22 -16.60
N ALA A 343 -36.63 24.55 -16.55
CA ALA A 343 -35.84 25.37 -17.45
C ALA A 343 -34.33 25.11 -17.23
N ASP A 344 -33.53 25.22 -18.28
CA ASP A 344 -32.07 25.12 -18.12
C ASP A 344 -31.55 26.24 -17.22
N ASN A 345 -30.51 25.95 -16.45
CA ASN A 345 -29.94 26.88 -15.48
C ASN A 345 -30.97 27.45 -14.49
N SER A 346 -31.97 26.66 -14.07
CA SER A 346 -33.01 27.14 -13.14
C SER A 346 -32.82 26.70 -11.69
N ILE A 347 -31.88 25.80 -11.40
CA ILE A 347 -31.72 25.20 -10.06
C ILE A 347 -30.40 25.65 -9.44
N TRP A 348 -30.47 26.56 -8.48
CA TRP A 348 -29.30 27.10 -7.78
C TRP A 348 -28.79 26.15 -6.70
N LEU A 349 -27.51 25.77 -6.77
CA LEU A 349 -26.83 24.95 -5.74
C LEU A 349 -25.83 25.75 -4.87
N GLY A 350 -25.49 26.97 -5.26
CA GLY A 350 -24.44 27.76 -4.58
C GLY A 350 -23.02 27.31 -4.96
N LYS A 351 -22.11 27.29 -3.98
CA LYS A 351 -20.73 26.79 -4.15
C LYS A 351 -20.68 25.30 -3.81
N VAL A 352 -20.04 24.47 -4.65
CA VAL A 352 -19.98 23.02 -4.49
C VAL A 352 -18.54 22.53 -4.61
N LYS A 353 -18.03 21.88 -3.55
CA LYS A 353 -16.69 21.28 -3.53
C LYS A 353 -16.62 19.97 -4.32
N LYS A 354 -17.62 19.10 -4.24
CA LYS A 354 -17.65 17.80 -4.95
C LYS A 354 -18.99 17.59 -5.63
N LEU A 355 -18.99 17.34 -6.93
CA LEU A 355 -20.20 17.06 -7.71
C LEU A 355 -20.03 15.71 -8.43
N GLU A 356 -20.88 14.75 -8.04
CA GLU A 356 -20.88 13.38 -8.56
C GLU A 356 -22.26 13.08 -9.16
N LEU A 357 -22.33 12.89 -10.48
CA LEU A 357 -23.57 12.51 -11.17
C LEU A 357 -23.36 11.19 -11.91
N ASN A 358 -24.17 10.19 -11.58
CA ASN A 358 -24.06 8.85 -12.15
C ASN A 358 -25.27 8.52 -13.03
N LEU A 359 -25.00 7.88 -14.17
CA LEU A 359 -26.01 7.35 -15.07
C LEU A 359 -26.97 8.45 -15.57
N PHE A 360 -28.30 8.26 -15.54
CA PHE A 360 -29.25 9.27 -16.01
C PHE A 360 -29.24 10.57 -15.19
N ALA A 361 -28.63 10.59 -14.01
CA ALA A 361 -28.53 11.80 -13.21
C ALA A 361 -27.68 12.87 -13.90
N ILE A 362 -26.82 12.48 -14.84
CA ILE A 362 -26.03 13.41 -15.65
C ILE A 362 -26.92 14.35 -16.47
N ASN A 363 -28.08 13.88 -16.95
CA ASN A 363 -29.04 14.73 -17.67
C ASN A 363 -29.59 15.90 -16.84
N THR A 364 -29.41 15.89 -15.52
CA THR A 364 -29.76 17.02 -14.66
C THR A 364 -28.78 18.19 -14.77
N LEU A 365 -27.56 17.96 -15.27
CA LEU A 365 -26.45 18.91 -15.22
C LEU A 365 -26.77 20.24 -15.93
N SER A 366 -27.54 20.22 -17.03
CA SER A 366 -27.94 21.46 -17.74
C SER A 366 -28.91 22.33 -16.93
N LYS A 367 -29.55 21.77 -15.90
CA LYS A 367 -30.51 22.45 -15.04
C LYS A 367 -29.84 23.12 -13.83
N LEU A 368 -28.62 22.71 -13.49
CA LEU A 368 -27.93 23.15 -12.29
C LEU A 368 -27.16 24.45 -12.54
N VAL A 369 -27.24 25.37 -11.58
CA VAL A 369 -26.46 26.62 -11.55
C VAL A 369 -25.54 26.61 -10.34
N LEU A 370 -24.25 26.80 -10.62
CA LEU A 370 -23.22 27.00 -9.62
C LEU A 370 -22.88 28.49 -9.51
N HIS A 371 -22.40 28.90 -8.34
CA HIS A 371 -21.93 30.26 -8.12
C HIS A 371 -20.75 30.61 -9.05
N LYS A 372 -20.67 31.86 -9.52
CA LYS A 372 -19.62 32.34 -10.45
C LYS A 372 -18.18 32.09 -9.96
N GLU A 373 -17.97 32.21 -8.66
CA GLU A 373 -16.69 31.97 -7.96
C GLU A 373 -16.61 30.55 -7.37
N ASN A 374 -17.19 29.55 -8.05
CA ASN A 374 -17.11 28.18 -7.59
C ASN A 374 -15.68 27.63 -7.76
N GLU A 375 -15.13 27.08 -6.68
CA GLU A 375 -13.85 26.36 -6.68
C GLU A 375 -14.10 24.92 -6.21
N MET A 376 -14.12 24.01 -7.18
CA MET A 376 -14.46 22.60 -6.99
C MET A 376 -13.22 21.75 -6.77
N GLU A 377 -13.26 20.88 -5.75
CA GLU A 377 -12.25 19.86 -5.50
C GLU A 377 -12.37 18.68 -6.46
N ARG A 378 -13.59 18.23 -6.78
CA ARG A 378 -13.83 17.09 -7.68
C ARG A 378 -15.13 17.23 -8.49
N PHE A 379 -15.02 17.04 -9.80
CA PHE A 379 -16.13 16.85 -10.72
C PHE A 379 -16.04 15.45 -11.33
N HIS A 380 -17.05 14.60 -11.11
CA HIS A 380 -17.07 13.21 -11.60
C HIS A 380 -18.39 12.88 -12.29
N LEU A 381 -18.31 12.38 -13.53
CA LEU A 381 -19.45 11.88 -14.29
C LEU A 381 -19.15 10.48 -14.87
N SER A 382 -20.12 9.57 -14.78
CA SER A 382 -20.02 8.22 -15.37
C SER A 382 -21.33 7.81 -16.05
N ALA A 383 -21.26 7.48 -17.34
CA ALA A 383 -22.43 7.09 -18.14
C ALA A 383 -22.21 5.85 -19.01
N GLU A 384 -22.83 4.73 -18.68
CA GLU A 384 -22.70 3.48 -19.46
C GLU A 384 -23.46 3.47 -20.79
N LYS A 385 -24.42 4.39 -20.99
CA LYS A 385 -25.23 4.45 -22.22
C LYS A 385 -25.38 5.87 -22.76
N LYS A 386 -25.52 6.00 -24.09
CA LYS A 386 -25.71 7.28 -24.79
C LYS A 386 -26.94 8.06 -24.28
N GLU A 387 -28.02 7.35 -23.96
CA GLU A 387 -29.27 7.91 -23.41
C GLU A 387 -29.07 8.65 -22.06
N TYR A 388 -27.98 8.37 -21.33
CA TYR A 388 -27.72 9.01 -20.03
C TYR A 388 -27.20 10.45 -20.18
N VAL A 389 -26.76 10.84 -21.37
CA VAL A 389 -26.20 12.16 -21.66
C VAL A 389 -26.95 12.91 -22.76
N SER A 390 -27.97 12.30 -23.36
CA SER A 390 -28.64 12.83 -24.56
C SER A 390 -29.28 14.19 -24.34
N GLU A 391 -29.85 14.44 -23.17
CA GLU A 391 -30.49 15.73 -22.85
C GLU A 391 -29.46 16.86 -22.80
N VAL A 392 -28.33 16.62 -22.12
CA VAL A 392 -27.24 17.62 -22.03
C VAL A 392 -26.67 17.93 -23.42
N MET A 393 -26.55 16.89 -24.25
CA MET A 393 -25.99 17.04 -25.59
C MET A 393 -26.93 17.78 -26.54
N ASN A 394 -28.23 17.46 -26.51
CA ASN A 394 -29.24 18.04 -27.38
C ASN A 394 -29.63 19.47 -27.00
N ALA A 395 -29.30 19.93 -25.79
CA ALA A 395 -29.67 21.26 -25.35
C ALA A 395 -28.98 22.36 -26.19
N GLU A 396 -29.77 23.22 -26.82
CA GLU A 396 -29.30 24.33 -27.66
C GLU A 396 -28.59 25.37 -26.78
N ASN A 397 -27.29 25.59 -27.03
CA ASN A 397 -26.47 26.66 -26.43
C ASN A 397 -26.24 26.63 -24.90
N ASN A 398 -26.33 25.47 -24.24
CA ASN A 398 -26.04 25.38 -22.81
C ASN A 398 -24.59 25.04 -22.50
N THR A 399 -23.76 26.06 -22.39
CA THR A 399 -22.45 25.95 -21.75
C THR A 399 -22.63 25.81 -20.23
N ILE A 400 -22.18 24.71 -19.67
CA ILE A 400 -22.21 24.41 -18.24
C ILE A 400 -20.98 25.04 -17.58
N LYS A 401 -21.17 26.12 -16.83
CA LYS A 401 -20.09 26.82 -16.12
C LYS A 401 -19.77 26.12 -14.80
N LEU A 402 -18.59 25.51 -14.70
CA LEU A 402 -18.15 24.80 -13.49
C LEU A 402 -17.33 25.66 -12.52
N GLY A 403 -16.76 26.78 -13.01
CA GLY A 403 -15.79 27.58 -12.28
C GLY A 403 -14.38 27.00 -12.37
N LYS A 404 -13.62 27.01 -11.26
CA LYS A 404 -12.32 26.34 -11.16
C LYS A 404 -12.51 24.91 -10.67
N VAL A 405 -11.81 23.95 -11.26
CA VAL A 405 -11.93 22.52 -10.92
C VAL A 405 -10.53 21.94 -10.71
N LYS A 406 -10.27 21.39 -9.52
CA LYS A 406 -9.01 20.72 -9.19
C LYS A 406 -8.92 19.33 -9.81
N LYS A 407 -9.99 18.53 -9.77
CA LYS A 407 -10.02 17.18 -10.36
C LYS A 407 -11.25 17.00 -11.24
N LEU A 408 -11.04 16.62 -12.50
CA LEU A 408 -12.10 16.38 -13.47
C LEU A 408 -11.95 14.95 -14.01
N GLU A 409 -12.97 14.12 -13.77
CA GLU A 409 -13.01 12.72 -14.20
C GLU A 409 -14.29 12.43 -14.98
N LEU A 410 -14.16 12.04 -16.24
CA LEU A 410 -15.29 11.60 -17.08
C LEU A 410 -15.04 10.18 -17.56
N SER A 411 -16.01 9.30 -17.35
CA SER A 411 -15.94 7.91 -17.79
C SER A 411 -17.08 7.56 -18.74
N LEU A 412 -16.77 6.71 -19.73
CA LEU A 412 -17.71 6.15 -20.68
C LEU A 412 -18.40 7.27 -21.51
N PHE A 413 -19.71 7.20 -21.78
CA PHE A 413 -20.43 8.22 -22.55
C PHE A 413 -20.42 9.62 -21.91
N ALA A 414 -20.01 9.77 -20.64
CA ALA A 414 -19.93 11.07 -20.00
C ALA A 414 -18.88 11.99 -20.64
N ILE A 415 -17.89 11.40 -21.34
CA ILE A 415 -16.88 12.16 -22.08
C ILE A 415 -17.52 13.01 -23.19
N ASN A 416 -18.64 12.58 -23.78
CA ASN A 416 -19.34 13.35 -24.80
C ASN A 416 -19.83 14.71 -24.31
N ILE A 417 -19.98 14.93 -22.99
CA ILE A 417 -20.39 16.20 -22.39
C ILE A 417 -19.24 17.22 -22.36
N LEU A 418 -17.99 16.78 -22.49
CA LEU A 418 -16.81 17.63 -22.35
C LEU A 418 -16.86 18.94 -23.15
N PRO A 419 -17.34 18.99 -24.42
CA PRO A 419 -17.48 20.24 -25.18
C PRO A 419 -18.51 21.23 -24.60
N LYS A 420 -19.42 20.78 -23.74
CA LYS A 420 -20.42 21.64 -23.07
C LYS A 420 -19.89 22.24 -21.76
N LEU A 421 -18.76 21.73 -21.24
CA LEU A 421 -18.20 22.21 -19.97
C LEU A 421 -17.34 23.46 -20.21
N ALA A 422 -17.61 24.54 -19.49
CA ALA A 422 -16.74 25.70 -19.41
C ALA A 422 -16.08 25.81 -18.04
N LEU A 423 -14.74 25.86 -18.08
CA LEU A 423 -13.88 26.14 -16.94
C LEU A 423 -13.48 27.61 -16.95
N HIS A 424 -13.15 28.14 -15.78
CA HIS A 424 -12.61 29.49 -15.64
C HIS A 424 -11.27 29.63 -16.40
N GLU A 425 -10.95 30.79 -16.97
CA GLU A 425 -9.72 31.02 -17.76
C GLU A 425 -8.45 30.72 -16.95
N GLU A 426 -8.43 31.12 -15.68
CA GLU A 426 -7.34 30.87 -14.73
C GLU A 426 -7.37 29.49 -14.06
N ASN A 427 -8.06 28.50 -14.63
CA ASN A 427 -8.16 27.18 -14.02
C ASN A 427 -6.77 26.51 -13.85
N LYS A 428 -6.51 26.01 -12.64
CA LYS A 428 -5.31 25.25 -12.29
C LYS A 428 -5.75 23.88 -11.76
N MET A 429 -5.77 22.90 -12.66
CA MET A 429 -6.20 21.54 -12.40
C MET A 429 -5.05 20.68 -11.88
N GLU A 430 -5.32 19.92 -10.83
CA GLU A 430 -4.41 18.89 -10.30
C GLU A 430 -4.45 17.62 -11.14
N GLU A 431 -5.63 17.24 -11.65
CA GLU A 431 -5.86 15.94 -12.29
C GLU A 431 -7.01 15.99 -13.31
N PHE A 432 -6.73 15.55 -14.54
CA PHE A 432 -7.70 15.38 -15.63
C PHE A 432 -7.66 13.92 -16.12
N VAL A 433 -8.78 13.20 -16.00
CA VAL A 433 -8.86 11.77 -16.31
C VAL A 433 -10.05 11.49 -17.22
N LEU A 434 -9.79 10.85 -18.37
CA LEU A 434 -10.84 10.35 -19.27
C LEU A 434 -10.64 8.86 -19.56
N LYS A 435 -11.71 8.06 -19.45
CA LYS A 435 -11.68 6.61 -19.71
C LYS A 435 -12.83 6.19 -20.63
N ALA A 436 -12.52 5.64 -21.81
CA ALA A 436 -13.54 5.16 -22.76
C ALA A 436 -13.15 3.86 -23.47
N ASP A 437 -13.82 2.74 -23.19
CA ASP A 437 -13.53 1.45 -23.84
C ASP A 437 -14.23 1.24 -25.20
N ARG A 438 -15.06 2.19 -25.66
CA ARG A 438 -15.76 2.17 -26.95
C ARG A 438 -15.70 3.51 -27.68
N GLU A 439 -15.65 3.46 -29.01
CA GLU A 439 -15.59 4.65 -29.88
C GLU A 439 -16.81 5.57 -29.69
N GLY A 440 -18.01 4.98 -29.58
CA GLY A 440 -19.25 5.74 -29.40
C GLY A 440 -19.28 6.61 -28.13
N TYR A 441 -18.37 6.38 -27.17
CA TYR A 441 -18.27 7.18 -25.96
C TYR A 441 -17.61 8.54 -26.16
N VAL A 442 -16.86 8.71 -27.26
CA VAL A 442 -16.18 9.96 -27.61
C VAL A 442 -16.65 10.56 -28.92
N SER A 443 -17.52 9.87 -29.66
CA SER A 443 -17.94 10.24 -31.01
C SER A 443 -18.52 11.64 -31.11
N GLU A 444 -19.34 12.06 -30.14
CA GLU A 444 -19.95 13.40 -30.18
C GLU A 444 -18.91 14.49 -29.87
N THR A 445 -17.99 14.23 -28.94
CA THR A 445 -16.85 15.12 -28.67
C THR A 445 -15.99 15.33 -29.91
N MET A 446 -15.82 14.29 -30.73
CA MET A 446 -15.05 14.36 -31.97
C MET A 446 -15.81 15.08 -33.11
N LEU A 447 -17.12 14.86 -33.24
CA LEU A 447 -17.98 15.46 -34.27
C LEU A 447 -18.28 16.95 -34.03
N ALA A 448 -18.12 17.45 -32.80
CA ALA A 448 -18.34 18.84 -32.47
C ALA A 448 -17.42 19.77 -33.30
N LYS A 449 -18.01 20.51 -34.27
CA LYS A 449 -17.30 21.46 -35.13
C LYS A 449 -16.71 22.60 -34.29
N ASN A 450 -15.41 22.86 -34.43
CA ASN A 450 -14.67 24.00 -33.88
C ASN A 450 -14.61 24.14 -32.34
N ASN A 451 -14.84 23.07 -31.58
CA ASN A 451 -14.80 23.13 -30.12
C ASN A 451 -13.45 22.68 -29.58
N THR A 452 -12.51 23.62 -29.49
CA THR A 452 -11.35 23.48 -28.59
C THR A 452 -11.84 23.46 -27.15
N ILE A 453 -11.40 22.49 -26.37
CA ILE A 453 -11.75 22.35 -24.95
C ILE A 453 -10.61 22.95 -24.12
N TRP A 454 -10.84 24.14 -23.57
CA TRP A 454 -9.88 24.81 -22.70
C TRP A 454 -9.86 24.17 -21.30
N LEU A 455 -8.69 23.66 -20.87
CA LEU A 455 -8.51 23.08 -19.53
C LEU A 455 -7.75 23.98 -18.55
N GLY A 456 -7.07 25.03 -19.04
CA GLY A 456 -6.16 25.86 -18.25
C GLY A 456 -4.79 25.18 -18.03
N LYS A 457 -4.24 25.30 -16.81
CA LYS A 457 -3.01 24.60 -16.41
C LYS A 457 -3.38 23.24 -15.79
N VAL A 458 -2.75 22.15 -16.22
CA VAL A 458 -3.04 20.78 -15.78
C VAL A 458 -1.75 20.11 -15.29
N LYS A 459 -1.74 19.68 -14.01
CA LYS A 459 -0.61 18.96 -13.42
C LYS A 459 -0.53 17.51 -13.85
N LYS A 460 -1.65 16.79 -13.90
CA LYS A 460 -1.70 15.37 -14.30
C LYS A 460 -2.79 15.15 -15.34
N LEU A 461 -2.42 14.54 -16.46
CA LEU A 461 -3.33 14.24 -17.55
C LEU A 461 -3.23 12.75 -17.89
N GLU A 462 -4.35 12.04 -17.75
CA GLU A 462 -4.47 10.61 -18.04
C GLU A 462 -5.64 10.36 -19.01
N LEU A 463 -5.33 9.82 -20.19
CA LEU A 463 -6.33 9.36 -21.15
C LEU A 463 -6.09 7.88 -21.43
N SER A 464 -7.13 7.06 -21.32
CA SER A 464 -7.03 5.64 -21.64
C SER A 464 -8.04 5.22 -22.70
N LEU A 465 -7.63 4.25 -23.52
CA LEU A 465 -8.47 3.64 -24.55
C LEU A 465 -8.95 4.72 -25.57
N PHE A 466 -10.21 4.68 -26.04
CA PHE A 466 -10.73 5.65 -27.01
C PHE A 466 -10.74 7.10 -26.51
N ALA A 467 -10.58 7.34 -25.20
CA ALA A 467 -10.50 8.71 -24.67
C ALA A 467 -9.31 9.48 -25.23
N ILE A 468 -8.27 8.77 -25.69
CA ILE A 468 -7.08 9.36 -26.29
C ILE A 468 -7.43 10.17 -27.55
N ASN A 469 -8.43 9.76 -28.34
CA ASN A 469 -8.86 10.49 -29.52
C ASN A 469 -9.29 11.94 -29.22
N THR A 470 -9.72 12.22 -27.98
CA THR A 470 -10.09 13.58 -27.55
C THR A 470 -8.89 14.52 -27.39
N LEU A 471 -7.65 13.99 -27.30
CA LEU A 471 -6.44 14.77 -27.04
C LEU A 471 -6.25 15.92 -28.03
N SER A 472 -6.57 15.70 -29.31
CA SER A 472 -6.48 16.70 -30.38
C SER A 472 -7.39 17.92 -30.17
N LYS A 473 -8.40 17.81 -29.32
CA LYS A 473 -9.36 18.88 -29.00
C LYS A 473 -9.00 19.62 -27.72
N LEU A 474 -8.10 19.08 -26.89
CA LEU A 474 -7.74 19.67 -25.60
C LEU A 474 -6.75 20.81 -25.81
N VAL A 475 -7.05 21.97 -25.23
CA VAL A 475 -6.16 23.14 -25.23
C VAL A 475 -5.72 23.44 -23.81
N LEU A 476 -4.40 23.44 -23.62
CA LEU A 476 -3.74 23.79 -22.37
C LEU A 476 -3.21 25.22 -22.44
N HIS A 477 -3.00 25.84 -21.28
CA HIS A 477 -2.37 27.14 -21.18
C HIS A 477 -0.92 27.12 -21.71
N LYS A 478 -0.47 28.20 -22.36
CA LYS A 478 0.89 28.31 -22.95
C LYS A 478 2.04 27.99 -21.97
N GLU A 479 1.90 28.41 -20.71
CA GLU A 479 2.82 28.15 -19.61
C GLU A 479 2.40 26.93 -18.78
N ASN A 480 1.92 25.87 -19.42
CA ASN A 480 1.57 24.65 -18.71
C ASN A 480 2.84 23.90 -18.28
N GLU A 481 2.92 23.56 -17.00
CA GLU A 481 3.96 22.70 -16.43
C GLU A 481 3.30 21.46 -15.82
N MET A 482 3.41 20.35 -16.52
CA MET A 482 2.79 19.08 -16.17
C MET A 482 3.73 18.21 -15.34
N GLU A 483 3.23 17.64 -14.26
CA GLU A 483 3.92 16.64 -13.44
C GLU A 483 3.90 15.25 -14.10
N ARG A 484 2.77 14.85 -14.72
CA ARG A 484 2.61 13.55 -15.37
C ARG A 484 1.67 13.61 -16.58
N PHE A 485 2.12 13.08 -17.70
CA PHE A 485 1.32 12.80 -18.91
C PHE A 485 1.31 11.28 -19.15
N HIS A 486 0.13 10.65 -19.10
CA HIS A 486 0.00 9.20 -19.28
C HIS A 486 -1.06 8.84 -20.32
N LEU A 487 -0.69 8.02 -21.31
CA LEU A 487 -1.59 7.47 -22.31
C LEU A 487 -1.38 5.95 -22.46
N SER A 488 -2.48 5.20 -22.55
CA SER A 488 -2.46 3.73 -22.76
C SER A 488 -3.54 3.30 -23.75
N ALA A 489 -3.15 2.61 -24.82
CA ALA A 489 -4.06 2.21 -25.91
C ALA A 489 -3.84 0.77 -26.39
N GLU A 490 -4.74 -0.15 -26.06
CA GLU A 490 -4.61 -1.56 -26.45
C GLU A 490 -4.91 -1.85 -27.93
N LYS A 491 -5.64 -0.95 -28.62
CA LYS A 491 -6.01 -1.10 -30.03
C LYS A 491 -5.64 0.14 -30.84
N LYS A 492 -5.33 -0.05 -32.13
CA LYS A 492 -4.99 1.03 -33.07
C LYS A 492 -6.13 2.05 -33.22
N GLU A 493 -7.37 1.57 -33.21
CA GLU A 493 -8.60 2.40 -33.31
C GLU A 493 -8.70 3.45 -32.19
N TYR A 494 -8.08 3.20 -31.03
CA TYR A 494 -8.15 4.11 -29.89
C TYR A 494 -7.34 5.40 -30.10
N VAL A 495 -6.44 5.41 -31.07
CA VAL A 495 -5.53 6.52 -31.37
C VAL A 495 -5.64 7.02 -32.81
N SER A 496 -6.55 6.45 -33.62
CA SER A 496 -6.63 6.70 -35.06
C SER A 496 -6.84 8.18 -35.39
N GLU A 497 -7.69 8.87 -34.63
CA GLU A 497 -7.98 10.28 -34.86
C GLU A 497 -6.77 11.16 -34.55
N VAL A 498 -6.07 10.89 -33.44
CA VAL A 498 -4.86 11.63 -33.06
C VAL A 498 -3.73 11.36 -34.05
N MET A 499 -3.61 10.13 -34.55
CA MET A 499 -2.59 9.77 -35.53
C MET A 499 -2.75 10.50 -36.87
N ASN A 500 -3.98 10.90 -37.22
CA ASN A 500 -4.27 11.68 -38.43
C ASN A 500 -3.94 13.17 -38.29
N ALA A 501 -3.69 13.68 -37.08
CA ALA A 501 -3.26 15.05 -36.87
C ALA A 501 -1.87 15.31 -37.47
N GLU A 502 -1.56 16.55 -37.84
CA GLU A 502 -0.20 16.92 -38.24
C GLU A 502 0.78 16.77 -37.05
N ASN A 503 2.07 16.54 -37.34
CA ASN A 503 3.08 16.42 -36.30
C ASN A 503 3.24 17.74 -35.51
N ASN A 504 3.59 17.64 -34.23
CA ASN A 504 3.78 18.80 -33.34
C ASN A 504 2.54 19.73 -33.23
N THR A 505 1.33 19.19 -33.34
CA THR A 505 0.09 19.98 -33.21
C THR A 505 -0.43 20.03 -31.77
N ILE A 506 -0.06 19.05 -30.94
CA ILE A 506 -0.61 18.89 -29.58
C ILE A 506 0.35 19.53 -28.58
N LYS A 507 0.07 20.77 -28.21
CA LYS A 507 0.90 21.56 -27.29
C LYS A 507 0.68 21.14 -25.84
N LEU A 508 1.68 20.52 -25.22
CA LEU A 508 1.62 20.09 -23.82
C LEU A 508 2.30 21.05 -22.83
N GLY A 509 3.21 21.89 -23.32
CA GLY A 509 4.08 22.73 -22.49
C GLY A 509 5.30 21.96 -21.98
N LYS A 510 5.68 22.15 -20.72
CA LYS A 510 6.77 21.41 -20.05
C LYS A 510 6.18 20.19 -19.34
N VAL A 511 6.79 19.00 -19.51
CA VAL A 511 6.31 17.73 -18.96
C VAL A 511 7.43 17.05 -18.16
N LYS A 512 7.22 16.85 -16.86
CA LYS A 512 8.20 16.21 -15.96
C LYS A 512 8.24 14.69 -16.12
N LYS A 513 7.09 14.03 -16.33
CA LYS A 513 7.01 12.58 -16.57
C LYS A 513 6.09 12.30 -17.75
N LEU A 514 6.60 11.60 -18.76
CA LEU A 514 5.86 11.19 -19.94
C LEU A 514 5.88 9.66 -20.04
N GLU A 515 4.69 9.04 -20.03
CA GLU A 515 4.51 7.60 -20.06
C GLU A 515 3.51 7.20 -21.15
N LEU A 516 3.98 6.51 -22.19
CA LEU A 516 3.13 5.99 -23.26
C LEU A 516 3.27 4.47 -23.34
N SER A 517 2.14 3.77 -23.38
CA SER A 517 2.12 2.32 -23.52
C SER A 517 1.26 1.87 -24.70
N LEU A 518 1.66 0.73 -25.31
CA LEU A 518 0.93 0.08 -26.39
C LEU A 518 0.77 1.04 -27.61
N PHE A 519 -0.38 1.07 -28.30
CA PHE A 519 -0.58 1.92 -29.48
C PHE A 519 -0.48 3.43 -29.19
N ALA A 520 -0.55 3.85 -27.92
CA ALA A 520 -0.42 5.26 -27.54
C ALA A 520 0.97 5.82 -27.85
N ILE A 521 1.98 4.93 -27.97
CA ILE A 521 3.32 5.33 -28.38
C ILE A 521 3.28 6.07 -29.71
N ASN A 522 2.47 5.64 -30.69
CA ASN A 522 2.37 6.27 -32.02
C ASN A 522 1.92 7.74 -32.02
N ILE A 523 1.47 8.27 -30.89
CA ILE A 523 1.10 9.69 -30.73
C ILE A 523 2.33 10.57 -30.51
N LEU A 524 3.47 10.00 -30.11
CA LEU A 524 4.66 10.77 -29.75
C LEU A 524 5.07 11.83 -30.80
N PRO A 525 5.08 11.58 -32.13
CA PRO A 525 5.39 12.60 -33.13
C PRO A 525 4.38 13.76 -33.22
N LYS A 526 3.19 13.59 -32.62
CA LYS A 526 2.12 14.59 -32.61
C LYS A 526 2.24 15.57 -31.45
N LEU A 527 3.03 15.21 -30.44
CA LEU A 527 3.23 16.01 -29.23
C LEU A 527 4.26 17.11 -29.47
N ASP A 528 3.88 18.35 -29.19
CA ASP A 528 4.76 19.52 -29.17
C ASP A 528 5.15 19.82 -27.71
N LEU A 529 6.39 19.46 -27.38
CA LEU A 529 7.02 19.74 -26.08
C LEU A 529 7.84 21.02 -26.19
N HIS A 530 7.81 21.85 -25.15
CA HIS A 530 8.58 23.09 -25.12
C HIS A 530 10.09 22.83 -25.30
N GLU A 531 10.83 23.70 -25.99
CA GLU A 531 12.27 23.49 -26.28
C GLU A 531 13.12 23.32 -25.01
N GLU A 532 12.85 24.13 -23.99
CA GLU A 532 13.46 24.03 -22.64
C GLU A 532 12.82 22.95 -21.74
N ASN A 533 12.25 21.88 -22.31
CA ASN A 533 11.64 20.83 -21.50
C ASN A 533 12.72 20.02 -20.75
N GLU A 534 12.61 20.00 -19.41
CA GLU A 534 13.44 19.18 -18.53
C GLU A 534 12.62 18.05 -17.93
N MET A 535 12.68 16.89 -18.58
CA MET A 535 11.94 15.70 -18.21
C MET A 535 12.69 14.87 -17.16
N LYS A 536 12.02 14.53 -16.08
CA LYS A 536 12.54 13.60 -15.06
C LYS A 536 12.50 12.16 -15.56
N GLU A 537 11.39 11.75 -16.19
CA GLU A 537 11.14 10.37 -16.60
C GLU A 537 10.45 10.29 -17.95
N PHE A 538 11.02 9.54 -18.88
CA PHE A 538 10.45 9.17 -20.18
C PHE A 538 10.37 7.64 -20.27
N ILE A 539 9.15 7.10 -20.32
CA ILE A 539 8.92 5.65 -20.26
C ILE A 539 8.04 5.24 -21.44
N LEU A 540 8.52 4.30 -22.25
CA LEU A 540 7.74 3.66 -23.30
C LEU A 540 7.71 2.13 -23.10
N SER A 541 6.55 1.52 -23.34
CA SER A 541 6.39 0.06 -23.28
C SER A 541 5.51 -0.47 -24.40
N ALA A 542 6.08 -1.35 -25.22
CA ALA A 542 5.36 -2.03 -26.31
C ALA A 542 5.71 -3.51 -26.38
N GLU A 543 4.70 -4.37 -26.31
CA GLU A 543 4.88 -5.83 -26.42
C GLU A 543 4.80 -6.34 -27.87
N LYS A 544 4.29 -5.54 -28.81
CA LYS A 544 4.11 -5.91 -30.21
C LYS A 544 4.59 -4.84 -31.20
N LYS A 545 5.06 -5.25 -32.37
CA LYS A 545 5.56 -4.36 -33.44
C LYS A 545 4.52 -3.34 -33.88
N GLU A 546 3.26 -3.77 -33.97
CA GLU A 546 2.13 -2.94 -34.39
C GLU A 546 1.97 -1.67 -33.54
N TYR A 547 2.31 -1.73 -32.25
CA TYR A 547 2.20 -0.62 -31.30
C TYR A 547 3.14 0.54 -31.60
N VAL A 548 4.24 0.31 -32.34
CA VAL A 548 5.23 1.33 -32.70
C VAL A 548 5.32 1.55 -34.22
N SER A 549 4.49 0.86 -34.99
CA SER A 549 4.55 0.86 -36.46
C SER A 549 4.40 2.25 -37.09
N GLY A 550 3.65 3.16 -36.45
CA GLY A 550 3.48 4.53 -36.92
C GLY A 550 4.73 5.40 -36.74
N ILE A 551 5.58 5.08 -35.75
CA ILE A 551 6.81 5.82 -35.47
C ILE A 551 8.02 5.24 -36.21
N ILE A 552 8.06 3.94 -36.44
CA ILE A 552 9.18 3.31 -37.15
C ILE A 552 9.40 3.96 -38.53
N LEU A 553 8.32 4.35 -39.20
CA LEU A 553 8.35 5.04 -40.51
C LEU A 553 8.74 6.52 -40.44
N ALA A 554 8.78 7.13 -39.24
CA ALA A 554 9.20 8.52 -39.09
C ALA A 554 10.69 8.67 -39.44
N GLU A 555 11.09 9.85 -39.90
CA GLU A 555 12.50 10.15 -40.11
C GLU A 555 13.30 10.02 -38.81
N ASN A 556 14.54 9.56 -38.88
CA ASN A 556 15.42 9.52 -37.71
C ASN A 556 15.62 10.95 -37.18
N ASN A 557 15.78 11.09 -35.87
CA ASN A 557 15.94 12.39 -35.23
C ASN A 557 14.77 13.38 -35.48
N SER A 558 13.54 12.88 -35.57
CA SER A 558 12.35 13.72 -35.82
C SER A 558 11.60 14.15 -34.55
N ILE A 559 11.84 13.49 -33.41
CA ILE A 559 11.06 13.69 -32.18
C ILE A 559 11.92 14.38 -31.11
N LYS A 560 11.68 15.66 -30.86
CA LYS A 560 12.42 16.44 -29.85
C LYS A 560 11.85 16.22 -28.45
N LEU A 561 12.68 15.77 -27.50
CA LEU A 561 12.27 15.56 -26.10
C LEU A 561 12.79 16.62 -25.12
N GLY A 562 13.84 17.35 -25.51
CA GLY A 562 14.58 18.25 -24.62
C GLY A 562 15.62 17.49 -23.79
N ARG A 563 15.74 17.83 -22.50
CA ARG A 563 16.63 17.16 -21.54
C ARG A 563 15.85 16.06 -20.80
N VAL A 564 16.42 14.86 -20.69
CA VAL A 564 15.79 13.69 -20.06
C VAL A 564 16.73 13.08 -19.02
N LYS A 565 16.29 13.04 -17.75
CA LYS A 565 17.05 12.44 -16.66
C LYS A 565 16.98 10.92 -16.63
N LYS A 566 15.82 10.33 -16.92
CA LYS A 566 15.64 8.86 -16.97
C LYS A 566 14.89 8.47 -18.23
N LEU A 567 15.50 7.59 -19.02
CA LEU A 567 14.91 7.06 -20.25
C LEU A 567 14.82 5.54 -20.14
N GLU A 568 13.59 5.02 -20.15
CA GLU A 568 13.30 3.59 -20.03
C GLU A 568 12.45 3.13 -21.22
N LEU A 569 12.99 2.18 -21.99
CA LEU A 569 12.32 1.62 -23.17
C LEU A 569 12.22 0.11 -23.02
N HIS A 570 10.99 -0.40 -23.07
CA HIS A 570 10.66 -1.81 -22.92
C HIS A 570 10.07 -2.41 -24.19
N GLY A 571 10.54 -3.59 -24.55
CA GLY A 571 10.01 -4.35 -25.69
C GLY A 571 10.28 -3.65 -27.03
N TYR A 572 9.28 -3.65 -27.93
CA TYR A 572 9.33 -3.00 -29.24
C TYR A 572 9.50 -1.48 -29.19
N SER A 573 9.28 -0.84 -28.04
CA SER A 573 9.49 0.60 -27.90
C SER A 573 10.97 0.99 -28.02
N ALA A 574 11.89 0.04 -27.86
CA ALA A 574 13.30 0.21 -28.15
C ALA A 574 13.53 0.79 -29.56
N ASN A 575 12.79 0.32 -30.58
CA ASN A 575 12.91 0.82 -31.95
C ASN A 575 12.57 2.32 -32.12
N VAL A 576 11.94 2.97 -31.13
CA VAL A 576 11.68 4.41 -31.14
C VAL A 576 12.96 5.22 -30.89
N LEU A 577 13.98 4.63 -30.25
CA LEU A 577 15.19 5.32 -29.83
C LEU A 577 15.89 6.10 -30.94
N SER A 578 16.00 5.54 -32.15
CA SER A 578 16.64 6.20 -33.31
C SER A 578 15.86 7.41 -33.84
N LYS A 579 14.63 7.61 -33.38
CA LYS A 579 13.76 8.74 -33.77
C LYS A 579 13.82 9.89 -32.77
N LEU A 580 14.37 9.66 -31.58
CA LEU A 580 14.42 10.64 -30.49
C LEU A 580 15.61 11.58 -30.65
N VAL A 581 15.38 12.87 -30.40
CA VAL A 581 16.39 13.92 -30.31
C VAL A 581 16.42 14.44 -28.89
N LEU A 582 17.56 14.21 -28.22
CA LEU A 582 17.89 14.78 -26.93
C LEU A 582 18.71 16.05 -27.12
N HIS A 583 18.62 16.97 -26.17
CA HIS A 583 19.44 18.19 -26.16
C HIS A 583 20.94 17.85 -26.13
N GLU A 584 21.79 18.69 -26.75
CA GLU A 584 23.24 18.46 -26.82
C GLU A 584 23.87 18.33 -25.42
N GLU A 585 23.50 19.21 -24.50
CA GLU A 585 23.93 19.19 -23.09
C GLU A 585 23.13 18.22 -22.20
N ASN A 586 22.53 17.16 -22.76
CA ASN A 586 21.74 16.23 -21.95
C ASN A 586 22.62 15.48 -20.92
N GLU A 587 22.26 15.55 -19.64
CA GLU A 587 22.87 14.79 -18.55
C GLU A 587 21.86 13.83 -17.92
N MET A 588 21.96 12.55 -18.28
CA MET A 588 21.05 11.50 -17.90
C MET A 588 21.53 10.77 -16.63
N GLU A 589 20.62 10.60 -15.66
CA GLU A 589 20.83 9.80 -14.46
C GLU A 589 20.77 8.30 -14.76
N ARG A 590 19.85 7.87 -15.64
CA ARG A 590 19.69 6.46 -16.02
C ARG A 590 19.16 6.28 -17.45
N PHE A 591 19.85 5.46 -18.23
CA PHE A 591 19.37 4.89 -19.48
C PHE A 591 19.16 3.38 -19.29
N HIS A 592 17.95 2.89 -19.54
CA HIS A 592 17.62 1.47 -19.43
C HIS A 592 16.91 0.96 -20.68
N LEU A 593 17.46 -0.12 -21.24
CA LEU A 593 16.90 -0.81 -22.40
C LEU A 593 16.83 -2.31 -22.09
N SER A 594 15.62 -2.87 -22.09
CA SER A 594 15.42 -4.31 -21.85
C SER A 594 14.60 -4.92 -22.97
N VAL A 595 15.21 -5.90 -23.65
CA VAL A 595 14.69 -6.43 -24.91
C VAL A 595 14.88 -7.95 -24.98
N GLU A 596 13.78 -8.68 -25.12
CA GLU A 596 13.78 -10.16 -25.14
C GLU A 596 13.91 -10.78 -26.53
N LYS A 597 13.65 -10.02 -27.62
CA LYS A 597 13.68 -10.51 -29.01
C LYS A 597 14.47 -9.58 -29.93
N GLU A 598 15.16 -10.14 -30.92
CA GLU A 598 15.96 -9.38 -31.90
C GLU A 598 15.14 -8.33 -32.66
N GLU A 599 13.92 -8.70 -33.08
CA GLU A 599 13.02 -7.84 -33.84
C GLU A 599 12.71 -6.50 -33.15
N TYR A 600 12.81 -6.43 -31.83
CA TYR A 600 12.50 -5.23 -31.03
C TYR A 600 13.58 -4.15 -31.16
N VAL A 601 14.78 -4.49 -31.65
CA VAL A 601 15.90 -3.55 -31.88
C VAL A 601 16.33 -3.48 -33.34
N SER A 602 15.61 -4.14 -34.24
CA SER A 602 15.94 -4.22 -35.67
C SER A 602 16.15 -2.85 -36.33
N GLU A 603 15.35 -1.84 -35.97
CA GLU A 603 15.48 -0.49 -36.51
C GLU A 603 16.76 0.21 -36.01
N ILE A 604 17.10 0.02 -34.73
CA ILE A 604 18.36 0.54 -34.17
C ILE A 604 19.56 -0.13 -34.84
N MET A 605 19.48 -1.45 -35.08
CA MET A 605 20.59 -2.19 -35.68
C MET A 605 20.88 -1.76 -37.13
N ASN A 606 19.86 -1.31 -37.85
CA ASN A 606 20.01 -0.75 -39.20
C ASN A 606 20.61 0.67 -39.22
N ALA A 607 20.64 1.37 -38.09
CA ALA A 607 21.24 2.68 -38.00
C ALA A 607 22.77 2.63 -38.20
N THR A 608 23.38 3.72 -38.63
CA THR A 608 24.84 3.83 -38.69
C THR A 608 25.44 3.79 -37.28
N ASN A 609 26.68 3.29 -37.13
CA ASN A 609 27.33 3.27 -35.81
C ASN A 609 27.51 4.70 -35.28
N ASN A 610 27.43 4.87 -33.95
CA ASN A 610 27.52 6.17 -33.29
C ASN A 610 26.50 7.22 -33.77
N SER A 611 25.32 6.80 -34.22
CA SER A 611 24.28 7.72 -34.73
C SER A 611 23.27 8.18 -33.69
N ILE A 612 23.19 7.51 -32.53
CA ILE A 612 22.19 7.79 -31.51
C ILE A 612 22.85 8.53 -30.34
N TRP A 613 22.70 9.86 -30.30
CA TRP A 613 23.24 10.70 -29.24
C TRP A 613 22.46 10.56 -27.93
N LEU A 614 23.15 10.20 -26.83
CA LEU A 614 22.56 10.14 -25.48
C LEU A 614 23.02 11.26 -24.53
N GLY A 615 24.07 11.99 -24.90
CA GLY A 615 24.72 12.96 -24.01
C GLY A 615 25.61 12.29 -22.96
N LYS A 616 25.63 12.84 -21.74
CA LYS A 616 26.30 12.23 -20.58
C LYS A 616 25.33 11.28 -19.87
N VAL A 617 25.77 10.08 -19.50
CA VAL A 617 24.94 9.07 -18.85
C VAL A 617 25.65 8.52 -17.61
N LYS A 618 25.02 8.70 -16.44
CA LYS A 618 25.53 8.17 -15.16
C LYS A 618 25.36 6.66 -15.03
N ARG A 619 24.21 6.12 -15.45
CA ARG A 619 23.92 4.67 -15.39
C ARG A 619 23.39 4.17 -16.71
N LEU A 620 24.10 3.24 -17.35
CA LEU A 620 23.73 2.63 -18.61
C LEU A 620 23.50 1.12 -18.41
N GLU A 621 22.27 0.67 -18.60
CA GLU A 621 21.83 -0.69 -18.29
C GLU A 621 21.16 -1.32 -19.53
N LEU A 622 21.81 -2.31 -20.15
CA LEU A 622 21.30 -3.03 -21.32
C LEU A 622 21.14 -4.53 -20.99
N THR A 623 19.95 -5.07 -21.19
CA THR A 623 19.65 -6.50 -21.00
C THR A 623 19.02 -7.15 -22.22
N GLY A 624 19.41 -8.39 -22.51
CA GLY A 624 18.91 -9.17 -23.66
C GLY A 624 19.46 -8.68 -25.00
N TYR A 625 18.66 -8.68 -26.07
CA TYR A 625 19.09 -8.21 -27.41
C TYR A 625 19.42 -6.72 -27.46
N SER A 626 19.07 -5.94 -26.44
CA SER A 626 19.46 -4.53 -26.34
C SER A 626 20.98 -4.34 -26.33
N VAL A 627 21.75 -5.34 -25.91
CA VAL A 627 23.23 -5.26 -25.93
C VAL A 627 23.76 -5.07 -27.35
N ASN A 628 23.10 -5.63 -28.37
CA ASN A 628 23.45 -5.42 -29.78
C ASN A 628 23.30 -3.96 -30.27
N THR A 629 22.62 -3.11 -29.51
CA THR A 629 22.47 -1.67 -29.83
C THR A 629 23.67 -0.84 -29.41
N LEU A 630 24.53 -1.37 -28.54
CA LEU A 630 25.64 -0.63 -27.94
C LEU A 630 26.57 0.07 -28.96
N PRO A 631 26.98 -0.55 -30.10
CA PRO A 631 27.80 0.12 -31.12
C PRO A 631 27.11 1.31 -31.82
N LYS A 632 25.80 1.48 -31.64
CA LYS A 632 25.00 2.55 -32.23
C LYS A 632 24.88 3.77 -31.32
N LEU A 633 25.11 3.59 -30.02
CA LEU A 633 24.97 4.64 -29.01
C LEU A 633 26.21 5.52 -28.99
N LEU A 634 26.01 6.84 -29.01
CA LEU A 634 27.05 7.86 -28.90
C LEU A 634 26.90 8.59 -27.56
N LEU A 635 27.96 8.52 -26.75
CA LEU A 635 28.09 9.24 -25.48
C LEU A 635 29.01 10.45 -25.66
N HIS A 636 28.83 11.47 -24.83
CA HIS A 636 29.71 12.63 -24.79
C HIS A 636 31.15 12.21 -24.40
N GLU A 637 32.17 12.87 -24.96
CA GLU A 637 33.58 12.49 -24.74
C GLU A 637 33.99 12.57 -23.26
N GLU A 638 33.52 13.61 -22.56
CA GLU A 638 33.71 13.79 -21.11
C GLU A 638 32.77 12.94 -20.22
N ASN A 639 32.13 11.89 -20.75
CA ASN A 639 31.19 11.09 -19.97
C ASN A 639 31.87 10.44 -18.74
N LYS A 640 31.29 10.66 -17.57
CA LYS A 640 31.71 10.05 -16.30
C LYS A 640 30.57 9.19 -15.75
N MET A 641 30.63 7.90 -16.04
CA MET A 641 29.62 6.92 -15.71
C MET A 641 29.85 6.36 -14.29
N GLU A 642 28.79 6.31 -13.50
CA GLU A 642 28.76 5.66 -12.19
C GLU A 642 28.62 4.13 -12.33
N LYS A 643 27.76 3.66 -13.25
CA LYS A 643 27.53 2.23 -13.47
C LYS A 643 27.26 1.90 -14.94
N PHE A 644 27.98 0.91 -15.47
CA PHE A 644 27.70 0.24 -16.74
C PHE A 644 27.32 -1.21 -16.48
N LEU A 645 26.15 -1.66 -16.96
CA LEU A 645 25.67 -3.03 -16.78
C LEU A 645 25.24 -3.63 -18.12
N LEU A 646 25.79 -4.79 -18.45
CA LEU A 646 25.33 -5.64 -19.56
C LEU A 646 24.95 -7.03 -19.07
N GLY A 647 23.77 -7.52 -19.48
CA GLY A 647 23.33 -8.88 -19.24
C GLY A 647 22.76 -9.52 -20.49
N ALA A 648 23.35 -10.64 -20.93
CA ALA A 648 22.91 -11.34 -22.13
C ALA A 648 22.84 -12.85 -21.92
N GLU A 649 21.63 -13.40 -21.89
CA GLU A 649 21.39 -14.83 -21.63
C GLU A 649 21.71 -15.76 -22.81
N LYS A 650 21.73 -15.25 -24.04
CA LYS A 650 21.95 -16.01 -25.27
C LYS A 650 23.05 -15.37 -26.12
N GLU A 651 23.75 -16.17 -26.91
CA GLU A 651 24.80 -15.69 -27.84
C GLU A 651 24.25 -14.66 -28.84
N GLU A 652 23.04 -14.89 -29.35
CA GLU A 652 22.39 -14.01 -30.30
C GLU A 652 22.22 -12.57 -29.77
N HIS A 653 22.06 -12.40 -28.45
CA HIS A 653 21.92 -11.10 -27.79
C HIS A 653 23.16 -10.19 -27.95
N VAL A 654 24.33 -10.77 -28.22
CA VAL A 654 25.62 -10.06 -28.36
C VAL A 654 26.27 -10.22 -29.74
N SER A 655 25.70 -11.07 -30.60
CA SER A 655 26.27 -11.46 -31.90
C SER A 655 26.64 -10.30 -32.83
N LYS A 656 25.95 -9.15 -32.74
CA LYS A 656 26.27 -7.95 -33.53
C LYS A 656 27.30 -7.07 -32.83
N ALA A 657 27.19 -6.92 -31.51
CA ALA A 657 28.11 -6.09 -30.75
C ALA A 657 29.53 -6.70 -30.68
N ILE A 658 29.68 -8.03 -30.69
CA ILE A 658 30.99 -8.70 -30.78
C ILE A 658 31.68 -8.45 -32.13
N ARG A 659 30.92 -8.21 -33.21
CA ARG A 659 31.49 -7.91 -34.54
C ARG A 659 32.04 -6.50 -34.66
N ALA A 660 31.81 -5.64 -33.67
CA ALA A 660 32.41 -4.31 -33.64
C ALA A 660 33.95 -4.41 -33.59
N ASP A 661 34.64 -3.38 -34.09
CA ASP A 661 36.10 -3.34 -34.03
C ASP A 661 36.58 -3.30 -32.57
N LYS A 662 37.78 -3.80 -32.31
CA LYS A 662 38.41 -3.76 -30.98
C LYS A 662 38.45 -2.30 -30.49
N ASN A 663 38.06 -2.05 -29.25
CA ASN A 663 38.04 -0.71 -28.65
C ASN A 663 37.20 0.34 -29.43
N SER A 664 36.17 -0.08 -30.16
CA SER A 664 35.32 0.87 -30.93
C SER A 664 34.20 1.50 -30.10
N ILE A 665 33.82 0.89 -28.97
CA ILE A 665 32.70 1.35 -28.15
C ILE A 665 33.22 2.26 -27.03
N LYS A 666 33.16 3.57 -27.25
CA LYS A 666 33.66 4.57 -26.29
C LYS A 666 32.66 4.80 -25.14
N LEU A 667 33.06 4.46 -23.91
CA LEU A 667 32.22 4.66 -22.70
C LEU A 667 32.60 5.89 -21.87
N GLY A 668 33.80 6.45 -22.07
CA GLY A 668 34.36 7.50 -21.23
C GLY A 668 35.01 6.93 -19.95
N LYS A 669 34.85 7.61 -18.82
CA LYS A 669 35.29 7.14 -17.49
C LYS A 669 34.16 6.34 -16.83
N VAL A 670 34.45 5.14 -16.31
CA VAL A 670 33.47 4.22 -15.71
C VAL A 670 33.92 3.82 -14.30
N LYS A 671 33.11 4.13 -13.29
CA LYS A 671 33.37 3.75 -11.89
C LYS A 671 33.06 2.29 -11.61
N LYS A 672 31.91 1.77 -12.06
CA LYS A 672 31.50 0.37 -11.88
C LYS A 672 31.14 -0.27 -13.23
N LEU A 673 31.78 -1.39 -13.55
CA LEU A 673 31.55 -2.17 -14.76
C LEU A 673 31.10 -3.59 -14.38
N GLU A 674 29.87 -3.94 -14.75
CA GLU A 674 29.22 -5.21 -14.43
C GLU A 674 28.79 -5.92 -15.72
N LEU A 675 29.41 -7.05 -16.02
CA LEU A 675 29.09 -7.86 -17.20
C LEU A 675 28.68 -9.27 -16.76
N SER A 676 27.56 -9.75 -17.28
CA SER A 676 27.04 -11.08 -16.92
C SER A 676 26.70 -11.90 -18.16
N LEU A 677 26.90 -13.22 -18.03
CA LEU A 677 26.59 -14.22 -19.07
C LEU A 677 27.31 -13.87 -20.39
N PHE A 678 26.68 -14.00 -21.56
CA PHE A 678 27.30 -13.66 -22.85
C PHE A 678 27.69 -12.18 -22.98
N GLY A 679 27.19 -11.30 -22.09
CA GLY A 679 27.56 -9.88 -22.09
C GLY A 679 29.04 -9.67 -21.84
N ILE A 680 29.70 -10.64 -21.21
CA ILE A 680 31.15 -10.64 -20.96
C ILE A 680 31.94 -10.58 -22.28
N ASN A 681 31.51 -11.28 -23.33
CA ASN A 681 32.19 -11.29 -24.64
C ASN A 681 32.29 -9.91 -25.32
N ILE A 682 31.57 -8.89 -24.82
CA ILE A 682 31.69 -7.50 -25.30
C ILE A 682 32.92 -6.80 -24.76
N LEU A 683 33.53 -7.30 -23.68
CA LEU A 683 34.65 -6.66 -22.99
C LEU A 683 35.80 -6.21 -23.93
N PRO A 684 36.27 -6.99 -24.92
CA PRO A 684 37.34 -6.57 -25.84
C PRO A 684 36.95 -5.40 -26.76
N LYS A 685 35.67 -5.06 -26.84
CA LYS A 685 35.13 -4.02 -27.74
C LYS A 685 34.97 -2.68 -27.04
N LEU A 686 35.02 -2.68 -25.71
CA LEU A 686 34.88 -1.48 -24.89
C LEU A 686 36.17 -0.67 -24.86
N ALA A 687 36.06 0.63 -25.11
CA ALA A 687 37.13 1.61 -24.94
C ALA A 687 36.82 2.52 -23.75
N LEU A 688 37.68 2.41 -22.73
CA LEU A 688 37.68 3.28 -21.55
C LEU A 688 38.67 4.44 -21.75
N HIS A 689 38.38 5.59 -21.16
CA HIS A 689 39.26 6.76 -21.20
C HIS A 689 40.63 6.44 -20.57
N GLU A 690 41.70 7.13 -21.01
CA GLU A 690 43.06 6.81 -20.57
C GLU A 690 43.26 7.00 -19.06
N GLU A 691 42.72 8.07 -18.51
CA GLU A 691 42.72 8.35 -17.07
C GLU A 691 41.60 7.63 -16.30
N ASN A 692 41.11 6.47 -16.76
CA ASN A 692 40.06 5.74 -16.06
C ASN A 692 40.62 5.03 -14.81
N GLU A 693 40.10 5.41 -13.64
CA GLU A 693 40.31 4.71 -12.38
C GLU A 693 38.99 4.05 -11.96
N MET A 694 38.89 2.74 -12.21
CA MET A 694 37.68 1.97 -11.95
C MET A 694 37.58 1.59 -10.48
N GLY A 695 36.43 1.86 -9.87
CA GLY A 695 36.13 1.43 -8.51
C GLY A 695 35.84 -0.07 -8.43
N GLU A 696 34.96 -0.57 -9.30
CA GLU A 696 34.51 -1.97 -9.26
C GLU A 696 34.42 -2.59 -10.66
N PHE A 697 35.00 -3.77 -10.81
CA PHE A 697 34.91 -4.61 -12.00
C PHE A 697 34.36 -5.99 -11.63
N LEU A 698 33.15 -6.32 -12.11
CA LEU A 698 32.43 -7.56 -11.77
C LEU A 698 32.09 -8.35 -13.04
N LEU A 699 32.57 -9.60 -13.11
CA LEU A 699 32.21 -10.54 -14.16
C LEU A 699 31.57 -11.80 -13.56
N ASN A 700 30.42 -12.23 -14.10
CA ASN A 700 29.71 -13.40 -13.61
C ASN A 700 29.15 -14.28 -14.74
N THR A 701 29.57 -15.55 -14.78
CA THR A 701 29.00 -16.54 -15.70
C THR A 701 29.07 -17.97 -15.15
N ARG A 702 28.17 -18.83 -15.62
CA ARG A 702 28.11 -20.26 -15.27
C ARG A 702 28.50 -21.22 -16.41
N LYS A 703 28.90 -20.70 -17.59
CA LYS A 703 29.18 -21.55 -18.76
C LYS A 703 30.40 -21.07 -19.54
N LYS A 704 31.12 -22.02 -20.15
CA LYS A 704 32.26 -21.77 -21.03
C LYS A 704 31.91 -20.91 -22.24
N GLU A 705 30.78 -21.20 -22.88
CA GLU A 705 30.29 -20.49 -24.08
C GLU A 705 30.12 -18.97 -23.88
N HIS A 706 29.89 -18.52 -22.65
CA HIS A 706 29.74 -17.09 -22.35
C HIS A 706 31.06 -16.29 -22.39
N VAL A 707 32.21 -16.97 -22.45
CA VAL A 707 33.55 -16.35 -22.39
C VAL A 707 34.49 -16.88 -23.48
N SER A 708 33.98 -17.68 -24.42
CA SER A 708 34.76 -18.35 -25.45
C SER A 708 35.54 -17.38 -26.36
N GLU A 709 34.94 -16.24 -26.69
CA GLU A 709 35.57 -15.19 -27.50
C GLU A 709 36.77 -14.54 -26.81
N ILE A 710 36.83 -14.60 -25.48
CA ILE A 710 37.90 -13.98 -24.70
C ILE A 710 39.00 -14.98 -24.40
N ILE A 711 38.66 -16.25 -24.10
CA ILE A 711 39.66 -17.28 -23.78
C ILE A 711 40.63 -17.49 -24.95
N SER A 712 40.19 -17.31 -26.20
CA SER A 712 41.03 -17.39 -27.39
C SER A 712 41.92 -16.16 -27.63
N ALA A 713 41.71 -15.05 -26.91
CA ALA A 713 42.51 -13.85 -27.04
C ALA A 713 43.92 -14.03 -26.46
N ASP A 714 44.86 -13.20 -26.89
CA ASP A 714 46.22 -13.20 -26.32
C ASP A 714 46.18 -12.83 -24.82
N ASN A 715 47.11 -13.38 -24.03
CA ASN A 715 47.25 -13.03 -22.62
C ASN A 715 47.54 -11.53 -22.47
N SER A 716 46.98 -10.90 -21.43
CA SER A 716 47.08 -9.45 -21.20
C SER A 716 46.57 -8.57 -22.36
N SER A 717 45.67 -9.06 -23.22
CA SER A 717 45.17 -8.31 -24.37
C SER A 717 43.98 -7.37 -24.06
N ILE A 718 43.39 -7.49 -22.86
CA ILE A 718 42.26 -6.69 -22.37
C ILE A 718 42.74 -5.74 -21.28
N TRP A 719 42.88 -4.46 -21.61
CA TRP A 719 43.45 -3.47 -20.72
C TRP A 719 42.41 -2.87 -19.76
N LEU A 720 42.50 -3.19 -18.46
CA LEU A 720 41.61 -2.66 -17.41
C LEU A 720 42.15 -1.41 -16.69
N ARG A 721 43.45 -1.13 -16.84
CA ARG A 721 44.19 0.00 -16.25
C ARG A 721 44.23 -0.11 -14.72
N LYS A 722 43.67 0.87 -14.01
CA LYS A 722 43.59 0.90 -12.55
C LYS A 722 42.21 0.45 -12.10
N VAL A 723 42.16 -0.62 -11.30
CA VAL A 723 40.93 -1.20 -10.75
C VAL A 723 41.11 -1.36 -9.24
N LYS A 724 40.22 -0.78 -8.43
CA LYS A 724 40.26 -0.92 -6.98
C LYS A 724 39.70 -2.27 -6.52
N LYS A 725 38.54 -2.67 -7.03
CA LYS A 725 37.91 -3.96 -6.72
C LYS A 725 37.69 -4.79 -7.98
N LEU A 726 38.20 -6.02 -8.00
CA LEU A 726 38.02 -6.97 -9.09
C LEU A 726 37.40 -8.26 -8.56
N GLU A 727 36.23 -8.62 -9.10
CA GLU A 727 35.48 -9.81 -8.71
C GLU A 727 35.11 -10.66 -9.92
N LEU A 728 35.61 -11.90 -9.94
CA LEU A 728 35.28 -12.89 -10.97
C LEU A 728 34.55 -14.08 -10.36
N CYS A 729 33.33 -14.30 -10.82
CA CYS A 729 32.46 -15.38 -10.36
C CYS A 729 32.23 -16.43 -11.44
N GLY A 730 32.37 -17.70 -11.05
CA GLY A 730 32.09 -18.84 -11.89
C GLY A 730 33.10 -19.01 -13.04
N TYR A 731 32.62 -19.30 -14.26
CA TYR A 731 33.48 -19.49 -15.44
C TYR A 731 34.22 -18.20 -15.85
N ALA A 732 33.84 -17.04 -15.32
CA ALA A 732 34.48 -15.76 -15.62
C ALA A 732 35.95 -15.74 -15.17
N ILE A 733 36.29 -16.58 -14.19
CA ILE A 733 37.65 -16.73 -13.67
C ILE A 733 38.65 -17.10 -14.78
N ASN A 734 38.23 -17.90 -15.77
CA ASN A 734 39.06 -18.29 -16.91
C ASN A 734 39.48 -17.11 -17.83
N ILE A 735 38.92 -15.91 -17.64
CA ILE A 735 39.36 -14.70 -18.35
C ILE A 735 40.60 -14.07 -17.69
N LEU A 736 40.93 -14.43 -16.45
CA LEU A 736 41.98 -13.77 -15.68
C LEU A 736 43.32 -13.62 -16.43
N PRO A 737 43.86 -14.63 -17.14
CA PRO A 737 45.12 -14.49 -17.89
C PRO A 737 45.08 -13.45 -19.02
N LYS A 738 43.86 -13.09 -19.46
CA LYS A 738 43.62 -12.17 -20.59
C LYS A 738 43.54 -10.72 -20.14
N LEU A 739 43.38 -10.47 -18.83
CA LEU A 739 43.28 -9.14 -18.26
C LEU A 739 44.68 -8.55 -18.02
N ALA A 740 44.87 -7.31 -18.46
CA ALA A 740 46.06 -6.51 -18.18
C ALA A 740 45.74 -5.43 -17.15
N ILE A 741 46.41 -5.50 -16.00
CA ILE A 741 46.35 -4.52 -14.91
C ILE A 741 47.64 -3.70 -14.96
N HIS A 742 47.51 -2.38 -14.81
CA HIS A 742 48.65 -1.47 -14.88
C HIS A 742 49.67 -1.74 -13.76
N GLU A 743 50.97 -1.62 -14.03
CA GLU A 743 52.04 -1.91 -13.05
C GLU A 743 51.93 -1.03 -11.79
N ASP A 744 51.61 0.25 -11.95
CA ASP A 744 51.34 1.19 -10.85
C ASP A 744 49.95 1.05 -10.21
N GLY A 745 49.14 0.07 -10.63
CA GLY A 745 47.82 -0.18 -10.08
C GLY A 745 47.88 -0.92 -8.75
N GLU A 746 47.24 -0.38 -7.72
CA GLU A 746 46.99 -1.07 -6.45
C GLU A 746 45.52 -1.52 -6.38
N ILE A 747 45.31 -2.83 -6.24
CA ILE A 747 43.99 -3.43 -6.07
C ILE A 747 43.69 -3.49 -4.57
N GLU A 748 42.63 -2.81 -4.15
CA GLU A 748 42.13 -2.84 -2.78
C GLU A 748 41.53 -4.22 -2.45
N GLU A 749 40.77 -4.81 -3.38
CA GLU A 749 40.10 -6.10 -3.17
C GLU A 749 40.07 -6.95 -4.46
N PHE A 750 40.58 -8.17 -4.37
CA PHE A 750 40.57 -9.14 -5.47
C PHE A 750 39.86 -10.43 -5.02
N CYS A 751 38.72 -10.74 -5.64
CA CYS A 751 37.85 -11.85 -5.24
C CYS A 751 37.64 -12.84 -6.38
N LEU A 752 37.92 -14.12 -6.15
CA LEU A 752 37.58 -15.22 -7.07
C LEU A 752 36.70 -16.25 -6.37
N PHE A 753 35.52 -16.51 -6.94
CA PHE A 753 34.57 -17.47 -6.37
C PHE A 753 34.11 -18.51 -7.39
N THR A 754 34.34 -19.80 -7.09
CA THR A 754 33.75 -20.91 -7.85
C THR A 754 33.65 -22.20 -7.06
N ARG A 755 32.49 -22.86 -7.12
CA ARG A 755 32.29 -24.19 -6.52
C ARG A 755 32.59 -25.36 -7.47
N ILE A 756 32.99 -25.07 -8.71
CA ILE A 756 33.17 -26.08 -9.77
C ILE A 756 34.62 -26.00 -10.29
N GLU A 757 35.28 -27.16 -10.36
CA GLU A 757 36.67 -27.31 -10.81
C GLU A 757 36.88 -26.88 -12.26
N GLU A 758 35.97 -27.23 -13.15
CA GLU A 758 36.04 -26.87 -14.58
C GLU A 758 36.12 -25.35 -14.79
N TYR A 759 35.59 -24.55 -13.87
CA TYR A 759 35.57 -23.08 -14.01
C TYR A 759 36.94 -22.43 -13.82
N VAL A 760 37.96 -23.19 -13.42
CA VAL A 760 39.36 -22.72 -13.32
C VAL A 760 40.29 -23.42 -14.32
N SER A 761 39.78 -24.32 -15.18
CA SER A 761 40.61 -25.21 -15.98
C SER A 761 41.61 -24.49 -16.89
N GLU A 762 41.19 -23.40 -17.52
CA GLU A 762 42.06 -22.62 -18.43
C GLU A 762 43.16 -21.90 -17.64
N VAL A 763 42.80 -21.32 -16.48
CA VAL A 763 43.79 -20.68 -15.58
C VAL A 763 44.81 -21.69 -15.06
N MET A 764 44.39 -22.93 -14.81
CA MET A 764 45.28 -23.95 -14.27
C MET A 764 46.30 -24.48 -15.30
N CYS A 765 46.05 -24.30 -16.59
CA CYS A 765 47.01 -24.61 -17.67
C CYS A 765 48.16 -23.60 -17.78
N GLU A 766 48.00 -22.40 -17.22
CA GLU A 766 49.04 -21.37 -17.21
C GLU A 766 50.25 -21.80 -16.37
N GLU A 767 51.43 -21.27 -16.67
CA GLU A 767 52.63 -21.51 -15.86
C GLU A 767 52.46 -20.92 -14.43
N ASN A 768 53.13 -21.53 -13.44
CA ASN A 768 53.07 -21.00 -12.08
C ASN A 768 53.71 -19.60 -12.03
N ASN A 769 53.08 -18.68 -11.31
CA ASN A 769 53.46 -17.26 -11.26
C ASN A 769 53.43 -16.53 -12.63
N SER A 770 52.64 -16.96 -13.60
CA SER A 770 52.52 -16.26 -14.89
C SER A 770 51.50 -15.12 -14.87
N ILE A 771 50.51 -15.17 -13.97
CA ILE A 771 49.39 -14.21 -13.95
C ILE A 771 49.74 -13.03 -13.05
N TRP A 772 50.12 -11.92 -13.66
CA TRP A 772 50.49 -10.70 -12.94
C TRP A 772 49.27 -9.95 -12.38
N LEU A 773 49.24 -9.72 -11.05
CA LEU A 773 48.19 -8.95 -10.37
C LEU A 773 48.64 -7.57 -9.85
N GLY A 774 49.94 -7.26 -9.91
CA GLY A 774 50.48 -6.03 -9.33
C GLY A 774 50.46 -6.04 -7.80
N LYS A 775 50.08 -4.91 -7.19
CA LYS A 775 49.94 -4.74 -5.74
C LYS A 775 48.49 -5.02 -5.31
N VAL A 776 48.29 -5.87 -4.31
CA VAL A 776 46.97 -6.32 -3.83
C VAL A 776 46.91 -6.24 -2.30
N LYS A 777 45.97 -5.46 -1.76
CA LYS A 777 45.74 -5.34 -0.31
C LYS A 777 44.98 -6.53 0.26
N ARG A 778 43.87 -6.92 -0.38
CA ARG A 778 43.03 -8.05 0.06
C ARG A 778 42.80 -9.04 -1.07
N LEU A 779 43.22 -10.29 -0.86
CA LEU A 779 43.03 -11.39 -1.79
C LEU A 779 42.09 -12.43 -1.18
N GLU A 780 40.92 -12.63 -1.78
CA GLU A 780 39.92 -13.60 -1.34
C GLU A 780 39.68 -14.67 -2.42
N LEU A 781 39.99 -15.92 -2.08
CA LEU A 781 39.80 -17.09 -2.94
C LEU A 781 38.86 -18.06 -2.23
N SER A 782 37.75 -18.39 -2.86
CA SER A 782 36.75 -19.30 -2.30
C SER A 782 36.32 -20.36 -3.31
N GLY A 783 36.35 -21.60 -2.85
CA GLY A 783 36.01 -22.74 -3.69
C GLY A 783 37.23 -23.30 -4.44
N TYR A 784 37.07 -23.77 -5.67
CA TYR A 784 38.18 -24.27 -6.51
C TYR A 784 39.12 -23.16 -6.98
N SER A 785 38.75 -21.88 -6.83
CA SER A 785 39.65 -20.75 -7.09
C SER A 785 40.83 -20.69 -6.13
N VAL A 786 40.80 -21.38 -4.99
CA VAL A 786 41.94 -21.47 -4.08
C VAL A 786 43.17 -22.04 -4.80
N ASN A 787 43.01 -23.07 -5.65
CA ASN A 787 44.09 -23.65 -6.43
C ASN A 787 44.78 -22.65 -7.40
N ILE A 788 44.10 -21.56 -7.79
CA ILE A 788 44.66 -20.52 -8.66
C ILE A 788 45.79 -19.76 -7.97
N LEU A 789 45.87 -19.78 -6.63
CA LEU A 789 46.93 -19.09 -5.89
C LEU A 789 48.34 -19.40 -6.41
N LEU A 790 48.57 -20.62 -6.92
CA LEU A 790 49.83 -21.06 -7.54
C LEU A 790 50.21 -20.32 -8.83
N LYS A 791 49.21 -19.77 -9.52
CA LYS A 791 49.35 -19.12 -10.83
C LYS A 791 49.54 -17.61 -10.71
N LEU A 792 49.17 -17.03 -9.57
CA LEU A 792 49.22 -15.58 -9.33
C LEU A 792 50.64 -15.11 -9.02
N ARG A 793 51.02 -13.98 -9.60
CA ARG A 793 52.28 -13.27 -9.34
C ARG A 793 51.99 -11.87 -8.83
N LEU A 794 52.48 -11.59 -7.63
CA LEU A 794 52.39 -10.29 -6.98
C LEU A 794 53.68 -9.48 -7.20
N HIS A 795 53.54 -8.15 -7.18
CA HIS A 795 54.65 -7.21 -7.22
C HIS A 795 55.63 -7.46 -6.06
N GLU A 796 56.93 -7.18 -6.27
CA GLU A 796 57.97 -7.48 -5.28
C GLU A 796 57.79 -6.70 -3.98
N GLU A 797 57.37 -5.44 -4.10
CA GLU A 797 57.01 -4.54 -3.00
C GLU A 797 55.59 -4.73 -2.46
N ASN A 798 54.91 -5.85 -2.77
CA ASN A 798 53.54 -6.04 -2.31
C ASN A 798 53.49 -6.22 -0.78
N GLU A 799 52.66 -5.39 -0.12
CA GLU A 799 52.32 -5.49 1.29
C GLU A 799 50.84 -5.81 1.45
N MET A 800 50.50 -7.10 1.46
CA MET A 800 49.13 -7.58 1.56
C MET A 800 48.60 -7.43 3.00
N GLU A 801 47.45 -6.78 3.14
CA GLU A 801 46.77 -6.62 4.43
C GLU A 801 46.06 -7.92 4.83
N GLU A 802 45.43 -8.62 3.89
CA GLU A 802 44.66 -9.83 4.18
C GLU A 802 44.64 -10.84 3.03
N LEU A 803 44.91 -12.11 3.35
CA LEU A 803 44.68 -13.26 2.47
C LEU A 803 43.58 -14.13 3.08
N VAL A 804 42.48 -14.34 2.34
CA VAL A 804 41.36 -15.18 2.75
C VAL A 804 41.26 -16.37 1.80
N LEU A 805 41.43 -17.59 2.33
CA LEU A 805 41.26 -18.83 1.60
C LEU A 805 40.11 -19.63 2.22
N ASN A 806 39.09 -19.92 1.43
CA ASN A 806 37.95 -20.73 1.85
C ASN A 806 37.81 -21.94 0.93
N ALA A 807 38.07 -23.13 1.48
CA ALA A 807 38.01 -24.39 0.74
C ALA A 807 37.03 -25.37 1.41
N PRO A 808 35.74 -25.35 1.01
CA PRO A 808 34.73 -26.23 1.60
C PRO A 808 34.97 -27.73 1.39
N ASN A 809 35.74 -28.14 0.37
CA ASN A 809 36.04 -29.55 0.09
C ASN A 809 37.54 -29.77 -0.16
N THR A 810 38.00 -31.02 -0.07
CA THR A 810 39.40 -31.42 -0.33
C THR A 810 39.87 -31.07 -1.74
N GLY A 811 39.02 -31.22 -2.77
CA GLY A 811 39.37 -30.91 -4.16
C GLY A 811 39.77 -29.45 -4.39
N ASN A 812 39.33 -28.53 -3.53
CA ASN A 812 39.60 -27.12 -3.63
C ASN A 812 41.07 -26.73 -3.39
N VAL A 813 41.85 -27.63 -2.76
CA VAL A 813 43.27 -27.44 -2.42
C VAL A 813 44.18 -28.53 -3.02
N SER A 814 43.62 -29.40 -3.87
CA SER A 814 44.31 -30.58 -4.40
C SER A 814 45.61 -30.28 -5.14
N GLU A 815 45.67 -29.17 -5.88
CA GLU A 815 46.88 -28.76 -6.60
C GLU A 815 47.89 -28.11 -5.66
N ILE A 816 47.43 -27.35 -4.68
CA ILE A 816 48.29 -26.77 -3.64
C ILE A 816 48.99 -27.87 -2.84
N GLU A 817 48.27 -28.92 -2.44
CA GLU A 817 48.84 -30.01 -1.63
C GLU A 817 50.01 -30.73 -2.31
N LYS A 818 49.98 -30.83 -3.65
CA LYS A 818 51.03 -31.47 -4.46
C LYS A 818 52.33 -30.67 -4.53
N THR A 819 52.29 -29.37 -4.22
CA THR A 819 53.46 -28.50 -4.30
C THR A 819 54.44 -28.74 -3.16
N GLU A 820 55.70 -28.36 -3.35
CA GLU A 820 56.68 -28.36 -2.26
C GLU A 820 56.30 -27.34 -1.17
N ASN A 821 56.71 -27.60 0.07
CA ASN A 821 56.48 -26.65 1.15
C ASN A 821 57.21 -25.32 0.86
N ASN A 822 56.61 -24.20 1.26
CA ASN A 822 57.15 -22.85 1.03
C ASN A 822 57.29 -22.43 -0.45
N SER A 823 56.61 -23.11 -1.37
CA SER A 823 56.67 -22.82 -2.81
C SER A 823 55.81 -21.63 -3.25
N ILE A 824 54.82 -21.23 -2.44
CA ILE A 824 53.87 -20.15 -2.76
C ILE A 824 54.27 -18.88 -2.04
N ASN A 825 54.74 -17.87 -2.77
CA ASN A 825 55.21 -16.62 -2.18
C ASN A 825 54.09 -15.57 -2.04
N THR A 826 53.71 -15.24 -0.80
CA THR A 826 52.71 -14.22 -0.47
C THR A 826 53.30 -12.81 -0.29
N ARG A 827 54.62 -12.64 -0.47
CA ARG A 827 55.37 -11.39 -0.17
C ARG A 827 55.20 -11.01 1.30
N LYS A 828 55.01 -9.73 1.63
CA LYS A 828 54.65 -9.34 3.00
C LYS A 828 53.14 -9.52 3.16
N LEU A 829 52.72 -10.22 4.21
CA LEU A 829 51.33 -10.50 4.55
C LEU A 829 51.09 -10.14 6.01
N LYS A 830 50.05 -9.36 6.30
CA LYS A 830 49.69 -9.02 7.70
C LYS A 830 48.73 -10.04 8.31
N ASN A 831 47.63 -10.36 7.63
CA ASN A 831 46.59 -11.24 8.16
C ASN A 831 46.30 -12.41 7.22
N LEU A 832 46.17 -13.61 7.78
CA LEU A 832 45.82 -14.82 7.03
C LEU A 832 44.58 -15.47 7.62
N LYS A 833 43.57 -15.76 6.79
CA LYS A 833 42.34 -16.46 7.17
C LYS A 833 42.19 -17.74 6.34
N LEU A 834 42.11 -18.88 7.02
CA LEU A 834 41.99 -20.20 6.41
C LEU A 834 40.72 -20.89 6.90
N TRP A 835 39.80 -21.19 6.00
CA TRP A 835 38.54 -21.85 6.33
C TRP A 835 38.50 -23.28 5.78
N SER A 836 38.06 -24.22 6.61
CA SER A 836 37.89 -25.64 6.26
C SER A 836 39.16 -26.29 5.70
N HIS A 837 39.14 -26.86 4.49
CA HIS A 837 40.31 -27.53 3.89
C HIS A 837 41.43 -26.57 3.51
N ALA A 838 41.21 -25.24 3.60
CA ALA A 838 42.22 -24.24 3.23
C ALA A 838 43.44 -24.28 4.16
N ILE A 839 43.31 -24.89 5.34
CA ILE A 839 44.42 -25.15 6.25
C ILE A 839 45.57 -25.92 5.57
N ASN A 840 45.27 -26.75 4.57
CA ASN A 840 46.29 -27.51 3.84
C ASN A 840 47.18 -26.64 2.94
N ALA A 841 46.78 -25.38 2.66
CA ALA A 841 47.65 -24.42 2.02
C ALA A 841 48.73 -23.88 2.97
N LEU A 842 48.50 -23.89 4.28
CA LEU A 842 49.38 -23.27 5.27
C LEU A 842 50.86 -23.70 5.14
N PRO A 843 51.21 -25.00 5.01
CA PRO A 843 52.61 -25.41 4.86
C PRO A 843 53.25 -25.05 3.52
N LYS A 844 52.43 -24.66 2.54
CA LYS A 844 52.86 -24.34 1.16
C LYS A 844 53.15 -22.85 1.00
N LEU A 845 52.59 -22.00 1.86
CA LEU A 845 52.78 -20.56 1.85
C LEU A 845 54.14 -20.16 2.44
N ARG A 846 54.76 -19.15 1.85
CA ARG A 846 55.96 -18.46 2.32
C ARG A 846 55.73 -16.96 2.21
N GLY A 847 56.12 -16.20 3.22
CA GLY A 847 55.97 -14.74 3.21
C GLY A 847 57.00 -14.05 4.11
N GLY A 848 56.88 -12.73 4.24
CA GLY A 848 57.68 -11.92 5.16
C GLY A 848 57.54 -12.38 6.62
N ASN A 849 58.51 -12.00 7.45
CA ASN A 849 58.76 -12.66 8.73
C ASN A 849 57.68 -12.51 9.80
N VAL A 850 56.68 -11.63 9.68
CA VAL A 850 55.72 -11.34 10.78
C VAL A 850 54.27 -11.36 10.28
N ILE A 851 53.42 -12.15 10.92
CA ILE A 851 51.96 -12.21 10.72
C ILE A 851 51.29 -11.60 11.97
N GLU A 852 50.49 -10.55 11.77
CA GLU A 852 49.76 -9.90 12.86
C GLU A 852 48.65 -10.79 13.41
N GLU A 853 47.89 -11.45 12.52
CA GLU A 853 46.81 -12.36 12.90
C GLU A 853 46.66 -13.53 11.92
N LEU A 854 46.61 -14.74 12.47
CA LEU A 854 46.23 -15.96 11.78
C LEU A 854 44.88 -16.45 12.32
N VAL A 855 43.87 -16.54 11.45
CA VAL A 855 42.54 -17.09 11.78
C VAL A 855 42.35 -18.43 11.06
N ILE A 856 42.03 -19.47 11.82
CA ILE A 856 41.65 -20.78 11.32
C ILE A 856 40.21 -21.04 11.77
N ALA A 857 39.31 -21.27 10.81
CA ALA A 857 37.89 -21.45 11.10
C ALA A 857 37.31 -22.67 10.40
N ASP A 858 36.32 -23.30 11.04
CA ASP A 858 35.55 -24.42 10.48
C ASP A 858 36.41 -25.62 10.01
N VAL A 859 37.50 -25.91 10.74
CA VAL A 859 38.44 -27.00 10.40
C VAL A 859 38.17 -28.25 11.23
N ASP A 860 37.75 -29.34 10.59
CA ASP A 860 37.67 -30.66 11.23
C ASP A 860 38.96 -31.47 11.02
N MET A 861 39.15 -32.55 11.76
CA MET A 861 40.27 -33.48 11.55
C MET A 861 40.31 -34.04 10.12
N ILE A 862 39.14 -34.23 9.51
CA ILE A 862 38.99 -34.65 8.11
C ILE A 862 39.53 -33.59 7.14
N CYS A 863 39.60 -32.32 7.56
CA CYS A 863 40.11 -31.23 6.74
C CYS A 863 41.63 -31.23 6.62
N CYS A 864 42.35 -31.77 7.61
CA CYS A 864 43.80 -31.68 7.68
C CYS A 864 44.51 -32.84 6.96
N SER A 865 45.39 -32.52 6.03
CA SER A 865 46.31 -33.50 5.41
C SER A 865 47.44 -33.88 6.39
N LYS A 866 48.07 -35.04 6.19
CA LYS A 866 49.23 -35.47 7.00
C LYS A 866 50.38 -34.46 6.99
N SER A 867 50.48 -33.66 5.92
CA SER A 867 51.50 -32.63 5.80
C SER A 867 51.32 -31.56 6.89
N VAL A 868 50.10 -31.11 7.17
CA VAL A 868 49.81 -30.05 8.16
C VAL A 868 50.40 -30.33 9.56
N PHE A 869 50.55 -31.61 9.93
CA PHE A 869 51.10 -32.04 11.21
C PHE A 869 52.53 -32.60 11.14
N SER A 870 53.23 -32.48 10.00
CA SER A 870 54.59 -33.01 9.87
C SER A 870 55.56 -32.33 10.85
N SER A 871 56.47 -33.11 11.45
CA SER A 871 57.51 -32.60 12.37
C SER A 871 58.54 -31.70 11.68
N ASP A 872 58.65 -31.80 10.36
CA ASP A 872 59.54 -30.97 9.52
C ASP A 872 58.88 -29.65 9.11
N ILE A 873 57.60 -29.46 9.42
CA ILE A 873 56.85 -28.24 9.15
C ILE A 873 56.93 -27.40 10.41
N ASP A 874 57.97 -26.59 10.43
CA ASP A 874 58.09 -25.53 11.38
C ASP A 874 57.34 -24.32 10.82
N PHE A 875 56.46 -23.69 11.62
CA PHE A 875 55.87 -22.37 11.31
C PHE A 875 56.96 -21.30 11.14
N CYS A 876 58.23 -21.67 11.30
CA CYS A 876 59.51 -20.99 11.07
C CYS A 876 59.58 -19.86 10.05
N PHE A 877 58.71 -19.86 9.04
CA PHE A 877 58.43 -18.73 8.16
C PHE A 877 58.08 -17.44 8.90
N TRP A 878 57.16 -17.57 9.87
CA TRP A 878 56.36 -16.48 10.37
C TRP A 878 56.42 -16.39 11.90
N GLU A 879 56.78 -15.21 12.37
CA GLU A 879 56.50 -14.72 13.70
C GLU A 879 55.03 -14.33 13.76
N ILE A 880 54.19 -15.20 14.32
CA ILE A 880 52.75 -14.95 14.48
C ILE A 880 52.54 -14.22 15.79
N LYS A 881 51.86 -13.06 15.77
CA LYS A 881 51.50 -12.33 16.99
C LYS A 881 50.19 -12.82 17.60
N LYS A 882 49.15 -12.97 16.77
CA LYS A 882 47.82 -13.43 17.21
C LYS A 882 47.41 -14.68 16.45
N LEU A 883 46.96 -15.69 17.18
CA LEU A 883 46.38 -16.91 16.61
C LEU A 883 44.97 -17.09 17.14
N LYS A 884 43.99 -17.08 16.24
CA LYS A 884 42.59 -17.37 16.53
C LYS A 884 42.16 -18.64 15.81
N ILE A 885 41.65 -19.60 16.55
CA ILE A 885 41.12 -20.85 16.01
C ILE A 885 39.67 -20.97 16.49
N GLU A 886 38.71 -20.95 15.57
CA GLU A 886 37.29 -20.92 15.89
C GLU A 886 36.49 -22.02 15.18
N ASN A 887 35.44 -22.51 15.84
CA ASN A 887 34.57 -23.57 15.34
C ASN A 887 35.32 -24.78 14.73
N SER A 888 36.49 -25.10 15.28
CA SER A 888 37.42 -26.10 14.73
C SER A 888 37.62 -27.24 15.72
N ALA A 889 38.08 -28.39 15.21
CA ALA A 889 38.41 -29.54 16.03
C ALA A 889 39.63 -29.24 16.91
N ILE A 890 39.65 -29.72 18.16
CA ILE A 890 40.77 -29.47 19.08
C ILE A 890 42.11 -30.01 18.56
N ASP A 891 42.08 -31.06 17.74
CA ASP A 891 43.29 -31.69 17.19
C ASP A 891 44.02 -30.73 16.23
N VAL A 892 43.35 -29.69 15.72
CA VAL A 892 43.97 -28.58 14.96
C VAL A 892 44.98 -27.81 15.80
N LEU A 893 44.90 -27.85 17.13
CA LEU A 893 45.90 -27.22 17.99
C LEU A 893 47.29 -27.86 17.88
N GLU A 894 47.38 -29.12 17.41
CA GLU A 894 48.65 -29.83 17.19
C GLU A 894 49.48 -29.26 16.04
N ILE A 895 48.93 -28.29 15.30
CA ILE A 895 49.68 -27.60 14.26
C ILE A 895 50.96 -27.02 14.86
N ARG A 896 50.93 -26.34 16.01
CA ARG A 896 52.10 -25.65 16.58
C ARG A 896 53.03 -26.60 17.37
N LYS A 897 54.28 -26.78 16.94
CA LYS A 897 55.24 -27.71 17.59
C LYS A 897 56.52 -27.09 18.19
N ARG A 898 56.91 -25.86 17.83
CA ARG A 898 58.10 -25.16 18.39
C ARG A 898 57.76 -24.20 19.53
N GLN A 899 58.58 -24.21 20.58
CA GLN A 899 58.37 -23.50 21.86
C GLN A 899 58.86 -22.04 21.88
N ASN A 900 59.54 -21.54 20.84
CA ASN A 900 60.35 -20.31 20.94
C ASN A 900 59.71 -19.02 20.40
N CYS A 901 58.53 -19.07 19.75
CA CYS A 901 57.81 -17.87 19.30
C CYS A 901 56.79 -17.49 20.37
N VAL A 902 56.76 -16.24 20.84
CA VAL A 902 55.78 -15.77 21.84
C VAL A 902 54.53 -15.25 21.12
N LEU A 903 53.34 -15.74 21.48
CA LEU A 903 52.08 -15.14 21.02
C LEU A 903 51.68 -13.99 21.93
N ASP A 904 51.32 -12.85 21.35
CA ASP A 904 50.64 -11.76 22.04
C ASP A 904 49.22 -12.18 22.44
N ARG A 905 48.54 -12.94 21.58
CA ARG A 905 47.18 -13.45 21.83
C ARG A 905 46.97 -14.83 21.20
N PHE A 906 46.39 -15.73 21.96
CA PHE A 906 45.90 -17.04 21.53
C PHE A 906 44.43 -17.17 21.92
N GLU A 907 43.57 -17.43 20.95
CA GLU A 907 42.14 -17.62 21.16
C GLU A 907 41.68 -18.93 20.53
N PHE A 908 41.02 -19.79 21.31
CA PHE A 908 40.42 -21.03 20.82
C PHE A 908 38.95 -21.10 21.21
N VAL A 909 38.08 -21.13 20.20
CA VAL A 909 36.63 -21.33 20.34
C VAL A 909 36.29 -22.71 19.75
N PRO A 910 35.99 -23.72 20.58
CA PRO A 910 35.67 -25.06 20.08
C PRO A 910 34.35 -25.06 19.31
N ARG A 911 34.17 -26.05 18.43
CA ARG A 911 32.89 -26.29 17.75
C ARG A 911 31.81 -26.77 18.73
N GLU A 912 30.54 -26.40 18.50
CA GLU A 912 29.41 -26.75 19.40
C GLU A 912 29.26 -28.26 19.67
N LYS A 913 29.68 -29.11 18.72
CA LYS A 913 29.57 -30.58 18.81
C LYS A 913 30.70 -31.25 19.60
N GLU A 914 31.69 -30.50 20.09
CA GLU A 914 32.75 -31.07 20.92
C GLU A 914 32.28 -31.31 22.35
N SER A 915 32.03 -32.57 22.69
CA SER A 915 31.80 -32.96 24.07
C SER A 915 33.11 -32.90 24.87
N PHE A 916 33.18 -31.95 25.81
CA PHE A 916 34.33 -31.77 26.73
C PHE A 916 34.70 -33.04 27.52
N SER A 917 33.75 -33.96 27.75
CA SER A 917 34.01 -35.23 28.45
C SER A 917 34.81 -36.23 27.61
N CYS A 918 34.61 -36.26 26.28
CA CYS A 918 35.38 -37.12 25.37
C CYS A 918 36.81 -36.60 25.15
N LEU A 919 36.99 -35.28 25.15
CA LEU A 919 38.29 -34.61 24.99
C LEU A 919 39.26 -34.90 26.15
N LYS A 920 38.75 -34.91 27.39
CA LYS A 920 39.51 -35.30 28.58
C LYS A 920 40.06 -36.72 28.50
N ILE A 921 39.31 -37.66 27.90
CA ILE A 921 39.74 -39.06 27.77
C ILE A 921 40.79 -39.21 26.67
N ARG A 922 40.61 -38.56 25.51
CA ARG A 922 41.56 -38.62 24.38
C ARG A 922 42.92 -38.02 24.70
N HIS A 923 42.95 -36.85 25.36
CA HIS A 923 44.17 -36.08 25.63
C HIS A 923 44.65 -36.20 27.08
N CYS A 924 44.18 -37.21 27.82
CA CYS A 924 44.56 -37.46 29.22
C CYS A 924 46.04 -37.82 29.39
N LEU A 925 46.65 -38.42 28.37
CA LEU A 925 48.03 -38.95 28.40
C LEU A 925 49.05 -38.06 27.68
N SER A 926 48.61 -37.15 26.80
CA SER A 926 49.47 -36.23 26.05
C SER A 926 48.81 -34.86 25.95
N ARG A 927 49.29 -33.89 26.73
CA ARG A 927 48.84 -32.50 26.62
C ARG A 927 49.29 -31.89 25.30
N ILE A 928 48.42 -31.12 24.65
CA ILE A 928 48.73 -30.40 23.42
C ILE A 928 49.58 -29.17 23.78
N ASP A 929 50.81 -29.10 23.29
CA ASP A 929 51.73 -27.99 23.56
C ASP A 929 51.43 -26.81 22.63
N ILE A 930 50.94 -25.71 23.19
CA ILE A 930 50.66 -24.47 22.48
C ILE A 930 51.76 -23.43 22.71
N GLY A 931 52.89 -23.77 23.35
CA GLY A 931 54.08 -22.90 23.42
C GLY A 931 53.98 -21.69 24.37
N TRP A 932 54.74 -20.62 24.06
CA TRP A 932 54.83 -19.39 24.85
C TRP A 932 53.75 -18.37 24.46
N ILE A 933 53.11 -17.77 25.47
CA ILE A 933 52.00 -16.82 25.32
C ILE A 933 52.18 -15.70 26.35
N ARG A 934 51.91 -14.44 26.01
CA ARG A 934 51.95 -13.33 26.97
C ARG A 934 50.95 -13.55 28.11
N GLN A 935 51.28 -13.07 29.32
CA GLN A 935 50.52 -13.31 30.56
C GLN A 935 49.00 -13.01 30.45
N ASN A 936 48.59 -12.07 29.58
CA ASN A 936 47.19 -11.68 29.34
C ASN A 936 46.64 -12.14 27.97
N GLY A 937 47.36 -13.00 27.26
CA GLY A 937 47.08 -13.38 25.88
C GLY A 937 46.29 -14.68 25.70
N LEU A 938 45.99 -15.45 26.76
CA LEU A 938 45.37 -16.78 26.65
C LEU A 938 43.83 -16.73 26.82
N PHE A 939 43.09 -16.91 25.73
CA PHE A 939 41.62 -16.92 25.68
C PHE A 939 41.09 -18.29 25.24
N VAL A 940 40.90 -19.19 26.21
CA VAL A 940 40.35 -20.54 25.98
C VAL A 940 39.36 -20.89 27.08
N PRO A 941 38.32 -21.72 26.81
CA PRO A 941 37.45 -22.28 27.84
C PRO A 941 38.24 -22.95 28.98
N GLU A 942 37.78 -22.78 30.23
CA GLU A 942 38.49 -23.24 31.43
C GLU A 942 38.72 -24.76 31.42
N GLU A 943 37.75 -25.50 30.88
CA GLU A 943 37.77 -26.96 30.75
C GLU A 943 38.93 -27.46 29.89
N LEU A 944 39.39 -26.65 28.93
CA LEU A 944 40.45 -27.00 27.98
C LEU A 944 41.84 -26.67 28.52
N ARG A 945 41.97 -25.77 29.50
CA ARG A 945 43.28 -25.40 30.09
C ARG A 945 44.02 -26.60 30.68
N GLN A 946 43.31 -27.65 31.10
CA GLN A 946 43.89 -28.85 31.73
C GLN A 946 44.59 -29.80 30.74
N ILE A 947 44.19 -29.75 29.47
CA ILE A 947 44.72 -30.58 28.39
C ILE A 947 45.74 -29.83 27.51
N LEU A 948 45.94 -28.54 27.75
CA LEU A 948 46.94 -27.71 27.08
C LEU A 948 48.23 -27.60 27.90
N LYS A 949 49.37 -27.62 27.22
CA LYS A 949 50.69 -27.30 27.77
C LYS A 949 51.12 -25.94 27.20
N TYR A 950 51.38 -24.98 28.08
CA TYR A 950 51.77 -23.62 27.71
C TYR A 950 52.59 -22.96 28.82
N THR A 951 53.42 -21.99 28.42
CA THR A 951 54.22 -21.13 29.28
C THR A 951 53.74 -19.69 29.14
N LEU A 952 53.43 -19.03 30.26
CA LEU A 952 53.08 -17.62 30.26
C LEU A 952 54.35 -16.80 30.43
N VAL A 953 54.52 -15.76 29.61
CA VAL A 953 55.69 -14.86 29.66
C VAL A 953 55.27 -13.40 29.87
N ASP A 954 56.15 -12.59 30.47
CA ASP A 954 55.98 -11.15 30.69
C ASP A 954 56.24 -10.31 29.41
N GLU A 955 56.34 -8.99 29.52
CA GLU A 955 56.60 -8.12 28.36
C GLU A 955 58.01 -8.34 27.78
N GLU A 956 58.97 -8.67 28.64
CA GLU A 956 60.37 -8.95 28.35
C GLU A 956 60.64 -10.39 27.91
N GLY A 957 59.64 -11.28 27.94
CA GLY A 957 59.75 -12.66 27.50
C GLY A 957 60.22 -13.66 28.57
N ASN A 958 60.26 -13.26 29.85
CA ASN A 958 60.61 -14.13 30.97
C ASN A 958 59.38 -14.93 31.43
N GLU A 959 59.60 -16.17 31.87
CA GLU A 959 58.53 -17.04 32.38
C GLU A 959 57.90 -16.49 33.67
N VAL A 960 56.59 -16.35 33.66
CA VAL A 960 55.79 -15.92 34.81
C VAL A 960 55.22 -17.15 35.51
N ALA A 961 55.49 -17.29 36.81
CA ALA A 961 54.99 -18.41 37.60
C ALA A 961 53.44 -18.48 37.55
N LYS A 962 52.89 -19.65 37.19
CA LYS A 962 51.46 -19.92 37.26
C LYS A 962 50.97 -19.72 38.69
N LYS A 963 50.33 -18.58 38.98
CA LYS A 963 49.61 -18.42 40.24
C LYS A 963 48.49 -19.48 40.25
N LYS A 964 48.61 -20.50 41.10
CA LYS A 964 47.48 -21.34 41.50
C LYS A 964 46.51 -20.46 42.28
N THR A 965 45.65 -19.76 41.58
CA THR A 965 44.48 -19.14 42.18
C THR A 965 43.44 -20.23 42.38
N PHE A 966 43.39 -20.79 43.59
CA PHE A 966 42.13 -21.27 44.16
C PHE A 966 41.23 -20.04 44.30
N PHE A 967 40.32 -19.84 43.36
CA PHE A 967 39.12 -19.05 43.59
C PHE A 967 37.93 -19.95 43.26
N THR A 968 37.20 -20.33 44.32
CA THR A 968 35.81 -20.73 44.26
C THR A 968 34.98 -19.58 43.69
N TRP A 969 34.31 -19.80 42.56
CA TRP A 969 32.90 -19.47 42.31
C TRP A 969 32.36 -20.42 41.25
#